data_AF-A0AAW2BFY8-F1
#
_entry.id   AF-A0AAW2BFY8-F1
#
_cell.length_a   1.000
_cell.length_b   1.000
_cell.length_c   1.000
_cell.angle_alpha   90.00
_cell.angle_beta   90.00
_cell.angle_gamma   90.00
#
_symmetry.space_group_name_H-M   'P 1'
#
loop_
_entity.id
_entity.type
_entity.pdbx_description
1 polymer ?
#
loop_
_entity_poly.entity_id
_entity_poly.type
_entity_poly.pdbx_seq_one_letter_code
_entity_poly.pdbx_strand_id
1 'polypeptide(L)'
;MASSSSSFPSSSSIFSTSQWTYDVFLSFSGEDTRNTATDFIYFALKQKGIHTFKDDKKLEKGKTIESELFKAIKESRFAVVILSKNYASSTWCLNELVEIIACEKLEMTILPIFYNVDPSDVRKQKGTFAQPFDDYEKQFEEKVGTWRDALKHVANIARYHVDDSPLSEVVKSIVSLISRNSSCTFSEVTEGLVGIDSQVAELGSCLALGLDDDVRFIGIWAMGGMGKTTLARVVYKMVSEEFEACCIIYNVREKCETAGGLLSLQKYLVSQISKELNLNIEDIYDGVHMIKKRLSHRRILLVLDDVNKLVELEYLAGKRDWFGRGSRIIITTRDKHLLEGHLETHLKDKIYEVKALKIEDALHLFYSKAFKNELVPDEYLKLSIGFLNYVAGHPLALIVLGSFLSKRSVVEWENEFEKLKEHPKPDVIRVLNISYDGLEGLEQEIFKDIACFFIHERKDYVVQILEILGRYPDIGLNILIEKSLLKISENNELWMHDLLRDMGRDIVRQESRDEPGKRSRLWHYEDIDNVLKNDTETKKVQAMDIRGAEYTSIYHIEKEACWRPQGLAPLVTLQGWVLSTLSWQGLALLVTLWGWVQRTLSWQGFTSSKKPEGLLRNPNAFLKMPNLKFLRIRNISLQLDTLPNSLRYFEYNDYPSKSLPPLPAGLVELRLLRSKIELLWGGMKVRLLKSIFIQICF
;
A
#
# COMPACT_ATOMS: atom_id res chain seq x y z
N MET A 1 -29.77 13.65 55.87
CA MET A 1 -30.62 14.41 54.92
C MET A 1 -30.20 14.02 53.52
N ALA A 2 -31.18 13.66 52.70
CA ALA A 2 -31.01 13.09 51.37
C ALA A 2 -30.89 14.17 50.28
N SER A 3 -30.06 13.91 49.26
CA SER A 3 -30.17 14.42 47.88
C SER A 3 -28.96 13.93 47.06
N SER A 4 -29.16 12.91 46.22
CA SER A 4 -29.33 13.02 44.75
C SER A 4 -28.04 13.33 43.97
N SER A 5 -27.51 12.34 43.26
CA SER A 5 -26.81 12.59 42.00
C SER A 5 -27.24 11.55 40.96
N SER A 6 -27.67 12.11 39.84
CA SER A 6 -28.30 11.50 38.68
C SER A 6 -27.38 10.54 37.94
N SER A 7 -27.84 9.31 37.75
CA SER A 7 -27.32 8.36 36.78
C SER A 7 -27.63 8.86 35.36
N PHE A 8 -26.60 9.29 34.63
CA PHE A 8 -26.67 9.41 33.17
C PHE A 8 -26.44 8.02 32.56
N PRO A 9 -27.30 7.54 31.65
CA PRO A 9 -27.10 6.27 30.99
C PRO A 9 -25.89 6.40 30.05
N SER A 10 -24.89 5.57 30.27
CA SER A 10 -23.77 5.38 29.37
C SER A 10 -24.34 4.93 28.01
N SER A 11 -24.16 5.74 26.97
CA SER A 11 -24.34 5.30 25.59
C SER A 11 -23.18 4.39 25.21
N SER A 12 -23.19 3.17 25.75
CA SER A 12 -22.47 2.06 25.15
C SER A 12 -23.15 1.80 23.81
N SER A 13 -22.55 2.25 22.72
CA SER A 13 -22.80 1.71 21.39
C SER A 13 -22.38 0.24 21.42
N ILE A 14 -23.29 -0.61 21.88
CA ILE A 14 -23.22 -2.06 21.73
C ILE A 14 -23.14 -2.26 20.22
N PHE A 15 -21.97 -2.71 19.74
CA PHE A 15 -21.82 -3.28 18.41
C PHE A 15 -22.98 -4.28 18.23
N SER A 16 -23.93 -3.95 17.37
CA SER A 16 -25.08 -4.81 17.12
C SER A 16 -24.58 -6.09 16.48
N THR A 17 -24.51 -7.15 17.28
CA THR A 17 -24.49 -8.52 16.80
C THR A 17 -25.67 -8.71 15.85
N SER A 18 -25.43 -9.40 14.72
CA SER A 18 -26.28 -9.49 13.52
C SER A 18 -27.79 -9.40 13.75
N GLN A 19 -28.44 -8.46 13.07
CA GLN A 19 -29.90 -8.26 13.08
C GLN A 19 -30.71 -9.41 12.44
N TRP A 20 -30.03 -10.41 11.87
CA TRP A 20 -30.61 -11.43 11.01
C TRP A 20 -30.29 -12.83 11.55
N THR A 21 -31.30 -13.70 11.64
CA THR A 21 -31.19 -15.10 12.09
C THR A 21 -30.94 -16.04 10.91
N TYR A 22 -31.40 -15.67 9.72
CA TYR A 22 -31.26 -16.46 8.49
C TYR A 22 -30.61 -15.63 7.38
N ASP A 23 -29.82 -16.29 6.54
CA ASP A 23 -29.30 -15.66 5.32
C ASP A 23 -30.40 -15.57 4.27
N VAL A 24 -31.16 -16.66 4.07
CA VAL A 24 -32.13 -16.78 2.98
C VAL A 24 -33.47 -17.31 3.51
N PHE A 25 -34.57 -16.68 3.09
CA PHE A 25 -35.93 -17.21 3.19
C PHE A 25 -36.38 -17.75 1.83
N LEU A 26 -36.89 -19.00 1.79
CA LEU A 26 -37.47 -19.59 0.58
C LEU A 26 -39.00 -19.49 0.61
N SER A 27 -39.58 -18.71 -0.31
CA SER A 27 -41.03 -18.66 -0.53
C SER A 27 -41.40 -19.43 -1.80
N PHE A 28 -42.29 -20.42 -1.70
CA PHE A 28 -42.57 -21.33 -2.80
C PHE A 28 -43.95 -21.99 -2.67
N SER A 29 -44.50 -22.44 -3.80
CA SER A 29 -45.68 -23.32 -3.79
C SER A 29 -45.26 -24.73 -3.39
N GLY A 30 -45.68 -25.17 -2.21
CA GLY A 30 -45.36 -26.49 -1.69
C GLY A 30 -45.93 -27.66 -2.52
N GLU A 31 -46.97 -27.42 -3.32
CA GLU A 31 -47.55 -28.41 -4.22
C GLU A 31 -46.69 -28.63 -5.46
N ASP A 32 -46.09 -27.55 -6.00
CA ASP A 32 -45.41 -27.58 -7.29
C ASP A 32 -43.91 -27.88 -7.19
N THR A 33 -43.24 -27.31 -6.19
CA THR A 33 -41.77 -27.16 -6.21
C THR A 33 -41.05 -27.77 -5.02
N ARG A 34 -41.77 -28.24 -3.99
CA ARG A 34 -41.20 -28.69 -2.71
C ARG A 34 -40.12 -29.76 -2.84
N ASN A 35 -40.36 -30.79 -3.65
CA ASN A 35 -39.46 -31.94 -3.84
C ASN A 35 -38.66 -31.85 -5.16
N THR A 36 -38.69 -30.71 -5.84
CA THR A 36 -38.04 -30.51 -7.14
C THR A 36 -37.13 -29.29 -7.06
N ALA A 37 -37.56 -28.13 -7.57
CA ALA A 37 -36.75 -26.93 -7.64
C ALA A 37 -36.35 -26.41 -6.26
N THR A 38 -37.29 -26.34 -5.31
CA THR A 38 -37.03 -25.83 -3.96
C THR A 38 -36.05 -26.71 -3.21
N ASP A 39 -36.20 -28.04 -3.30
CA ASP A 39 -35.28 -28.97 -2.62
C ASP A 39 -33.85 -28.85 -3.18
N PHE A 40 -33.73 -28.75 -4.50
CA PHE A 40 -32.45 -28.58 -5.17
C PHE A 40 -31.78 -27.24 -4.82
N ILE A 41 -32.53 -26.14 -4.80
CA ILE A 41 -32.04 -24.82 -4.38
C ILE A 41 -31.61 -24.86 -2.91
N TYR A 42 -32.44 -25.42 -2.03
CA TYR A 42 -32.12 -25.55 -0.61
C TYR A 42 -30.85 -26.38 -0.37
N PHE A 43 -30.72 -27.51 -1.07
CA PHE A 43 -29.52 -28.34 -1.01
C PHE A 43 -28.27 -27.59 -1.47
N ALA A 44 -28.34 -26.84 -2.57
CA ALA A 44 -27.22 -26.06 -3.09
C ALA A 44 -26.80 -24.94 -2.13
N LEU A 45 -27.76 -24.21 -1.54
CA LEU A 45 -27.51 -23.20 -0.52
C LEU A 45 -26.86 -23.80 0.72
N LYS A 46 -27.39 -24.94 1.20
CA LYS A 46 -26.86 -25.65 2.37
C LYS A 46 -25.46 -26.20 2.15
N GLN A 47 -25.15 -26.72 0.96
CA GLN A 47 -23.80 -27.15 0.60
C GLN A 47 -22.77 -26.02 0.69
N LYS A 48 -23.20 -24.78 0.45
CA LYS A 48 -22.36 -23.58 0.57
C LYS A 48 -22.38 -22.95 1.96
N GLY A 49 -22.96 -23.62 2.95
CA GLY A 49 -23.02 -23.13 4.33
C GLY A 49 -23.97 -21.95 4.56
N ILE A 50 -24.84 -21.64 3.59
CA ILE A 50 -25.79 -20.52 3.69
C ILE A 50 -26.97 -20.95 4.57
N HIS A 51 -27.20 -20.24 5.69
CA HIS A 51 -28.25 -20.57 6.66
C HIS A 51 -29.62 -20.20 6.11
N THR A 52 -30.29 -21.19 5.52
CA THR A 52 -31.55 -20.99 4.78
C THR A 52 -32.75 -21.48 5.58
N PHE A 53 -33.78 -20.64 5.72
CA PHE A 53 -35.09 -21.05 6.21
C PHE A 53 -35.90 -21.65 5.07
N LYS A 54 -36.26 -22.93 5.22
CA LYS A 54 -37.18 -23.66 4.33
C LYS A 54 -38.34 -24.14 5.19
N ASP A 55 -39.57 -23.80 4.80
CA ASP A 55 -40.75 -24.34 5.46
C ASP A 55 -40.94 -25.83 5.09
N ASP A 56 -40.32 -26.71 5.90
CA ASP A 56 -40.27 -28.16 5.69
C ASP A 56 -41.40 -28.92 6.42
N LYS A 57 -42.28 -28.24 7.17
CA LYS A 57 -43.33 -28.93 7.94
C LYS A 57 -44.63 -28.97 7.12
N LYS A 58 -45.22 -30.16 7.00
CA LYS A 58 -46.66 -30.30 6.78
C LYS A 58 -47.35 -29.68 8.00
N LEU A 59 -47.55 -28.37 8.01
CA LEU A 59 -48.00 -27.63 9.17
C LEU A 59 -49.46 -27.99 9.48
N GLU A 60 -49.67 -28.64 10.63
CA GLU A 60 -50.98 -28.80 11.24
C GLU A 60 -51.52 -27.41 11.62
N LYS A 61 -52.74 -27.10 11.17
CA LYS A 61 -53.36 -25.77 11.19
C LYS A 61 -53.38 -25.14 12.61
N GLY A 62 -52.78 -23.96 12.80
CA GLY A 62 -52.88 -23.17 14.04
C GLY A 62 -52.25 -21.75 13.94
N LYS A 63 -52.71 -20.81 14.81
CA LYS A 63 -52.33 -19.37 14.82
C LYS A 63 -50.85 -19.09 15.18
N THR A 64 -50.18 -20.01 15.88
CA THR A 64 -48.80 -19.81 16.35
C THR A 64 -47.77 -19.85 15.21
N ILE A 65 -48.07 -20.62 14.16
CA ILE A 65 -47.21 -20.87 12.99
C ILE A 65 -47.07 -19.62 12.12
N GLU A 66 -48.16 -18.86 11.96
CA GLU A 66 -48.19 -17.61 11.21
C GLU A 66 -47.23 -16.57 11.84
N SER A 67 -47.12 -16.54 13.16
CA SER A 67 -46.22 -15.62 13.87
C SER A 67 -44.73 -15.96 13.73
N GLU A 68 -44.38 -17.25 13.70
CA GLU A 68 -42.99 -17.71 13.53
C GLU A 68 -42.50 -17.51 12.09
N LEU A 69 -43.39 -17.71 11.12
CA LEU A 69 -43.08 -17.53 9.70
C LEU A 69 -42.78 -16.07 9.35
N PHE A 70 -43.65 -15.15 9.75
CA PHE A 70 -43.41 -13.71 9.52
C PHE A 70 -42.19 -13.19 10.28
N LYS A 71 -41.89 -13.77 11.45
CA LYS A 71 -40.64 -13.51 12.15
C LYS A 71 -39.43 -13.99 11.35
N ALA A 72 -39.46 -15.19 10.79
CA ALA A 72 -38.38 -15.71 9.95
C ALA A 72 -38.15 -14.84 8.70
N ILE A 73 -39.21 -14.34 8.07
CA ILE A 73 -39.11 -13.39 6.94
C ILE A 73 -38.39 -12.11 7.37
N LYS A 74 -38.78 -11.51 8.50
CA LYS A 74 -38.16 -10.29 9.05
C LYS A 74 -36.71 -10.48 9.49
N GLU A 75 -36.35 -11.70 9.88
CA GLU A 75 -35.01 -12.05 10.33
C GLU A 75 -34.14 -12.64 9.20
N SER A 76 -34.55 -12.49 7.93
CA SER A 76 -33.81 -12.98 6.75
C SER A 76 -33.23 -11.84 5.90
N ARG A 77 -31.99 -12.01 5.41
CA ARG A 77 -31.33 -11.01 4.54
C ARG A 77 -31.79 -11.06 3.08
N PHE A 78 -32.03 -12.27 2.57
CA PHE A 78 -32.49 -12.50 1.20
C PHE A 78 -33.82 -13.25 1.20
N ALA A 79 -34.70 -12.93 0.25
CA ALA A 79 -35.88 -13.73 -0.05
C ALA A 79 -35.75 -14.29 -1.47
N VAL A 80 -35.73 -15.62 -1.59
CA VAL A 80 -35.82 -16.29 -2.89
C VAL A 80 -37.27 -16.72 -3.09
N VAL A 81 -37.94 -16.12 -4.09
CA VAL A 81 -39.36 -16.32 -4.37
C VAL A 81 -39.51 -17.18 -5.62
N ILE A 82 -39.97 -18.42 -5.45
CA ILE A 82 -40.11 -19.42 -6.52
C ILE A 82 -41.55 -19.39 -7.04
N LEU A 83 -41.77 -18.56 -8.06
CA LEU A 83 -43.06 -18.40 -8.73
C LEU A 83 -43.30 -19.60 -9.65
N SER A 84 -44.39 -20.32 -9.39
CA SER A 84 -44.80 -21.53 -10.09
C SER A 84 -46.29 -21.46 -10.40
N LYS A 85 -46.78 -22.41 -11.22
CA LYS A 85 -48.12 -22.38 -11.81
C LYS A 85 -49.25 -22.17 -10.78
N ASN A 86 -49.14 -22.78 -9.61
CA ASN A 86 -50.14 -22.75 -8.54
C ASN A 86 -49.74 -21.86 -7.35
N TYR A 87 -48.71 -21.00 -7.49
CA TYR A 87 -48.25 -20.13 -6.41
C TYR A 87 -49.38 -19.23 -5.86
N ALA A 88 -50.17 -18.63 -6.76
CA ALA A 88 -51.30 -17.78 -6.38
C ALA A 88 -52.52 -18.54 -5.85
N SER A 89 -52.55 -19.87 -5.94
CA SER A 89 -53.63 -20.69 -5.37
C SER A 89 -53.52 -20.87 -3.85
N SER A 90 -52.39 -20.46 -3.26
CA SER A 90 -52.12 -20.53 -1.83
C SER A 90 -52.17 -19.13 -1.20
N THR A 91 -53.16 -18.90 -0.34
CA THR A 91 -53.26 -17.66 0.43
C THR A 91 -52.05 -17.47 1.35
N TRP A 92 -51.38 -18.55 1.76
CA TRP A 92 -50.13 -18.49 2.53
C TRP A 92 -48.99 -17.89 1.70
N CYS A 93 -48.76 -18.40 0.49
CA CYS A 93 -47.70 -17.88 -0.40
C CYS A 93 -47.94 -16.40 -0.76
N LEU A 94 -49.20 -15.98 -0.89
CA LEU A 94 -49.57 -14.59 -1.13
C LEU A 94 -49.33 -13.69 0.10
N ASN A 95 -49.63 -14.17 1.31
CA ASN A 95 -49.37 -13.42 2.54
C ASN A 95 -47.86 -13.32 2.83
N GLU A 96 -47.09 -14.39 2.61
CA GLU A 96 -45.61 -14.36 2.68
C GLU A 96 -45.05 -13.32 1.72
N LEU A 97 -45.55 -13.29 0.48
CA LEU A 97 -45.09 -12.36 -0.54
C LEU A 97 -45.32 -10.89 -0.14
N VAL A 98 -46.49 -10.59 0.44
CA VAL A 98 -46.79 -9.25 0.96
C VAL A 98 -45.81 -8.87 2.06
N GLU A 99 -45.51 -9.77 2.99
CA GLU A 99 -44.57 -9.49 4.08
C GLU A 99 -43.12 -9.32 3.57
N ILE A 100 -42.70 -10.14 2.61
CA ILE A 100 -41.38 -10.03 1.96
C ILE A 100 -41.21 -8.65 1.33
N ILE A 101 -42.22 -8.17 0.59
CA ILE A 101 -42.19 -6.84 -0.04
C ILE A 101 -42.22 -5.72 1.01
N ALA A 102 -42.93 -5.91 2.12
CA ALA A 102 -42.88 -4.97 3.23
C ALA A 102 -41.45 -4.89 3.83
N CYS A 103 -40.72 -6.01 3.88
CA CYS A 103 -39.35 -6.10 4.37
C CYS A 103 -38.30 -5.60 3.36
N GLU A 104 -38.64 -5.40 2.08
CA GLU A 104 -37.76 -4.76 1.09
C GLU A 104 -37.36 -3.34 1.54
N LYS A 105 -38.28 -2.63 2.21
CA LYS A 105 -38.01 -1.30 2.80
C LYS A 105 -37.03 -1.33 3.99
N LEU A 106 -36.74 -2.52 4.51
CA LEU A 106 -35.80 -2.79 5.61
C LEU A 106 -34.49 -3.41 5.08
N GLU A 107 -34.13 -3.12 3.82
CA GLU A 107 -32.90 -3.58 3.14
C GLU A 107 -32.86 -5.08 2.78
N MET A 108 -33.98 -5.81 2.82
CA MET A 108 -34.05 -7.18 2.31
C MET A 108 -33.91 -7.22 0.79
N THR A 109 -33.09 -8.12 0.25
CA THR A 109 -32.95 -8.32 -1.21
C THR A 109 -33.86 -9.45 -1.71
N ILE A 110 -34.72 -9.17 -2.68
CA ILE A 110 -35.67 -10.14 -3.26
C ILE A 110 -35.12 -10.71 -4.58
N LEU A 111 -35.14 -12.04 -4.72
CA LEU A 111 -34.65 -12.79 -5.87
C LEU A 111 -35.79 -13.67 -6.44
N PRO A 112 -36.55 -13.18 -7.44
CA PRO A 112 -37.60 -13.97 -8.05
C PRO A 112 -37.04 -15.01 -9.03
N ILE A 113 -37.55 -16.24 -8.93
CA ILE A 113 -37.33 -17.34 -9.86
C ILE A 113 -38.66 -17.69 -10.51
N PHE A 114 -38.73 -17.58 -11.83
CA PHE A 114 -39.90 -17.99 -12.61
C PHE A 114 -39.70 -19.44 -13.07
N TYR A 115 -40.39 -20.36 -12.40
CA TYR A 115 -40.28 -21.80 -12.64
C TYR A 115 -41.44 -22.29 -13.50
N ASN A 116 -41.18 -22.51 -14.79
CA ASN A 116 -42.14 -22.94 -15.81
C ASN A 116 -43.39 -22.03 -15.88
N VAL A 117 -43.20 -20.72 -15.72
CA VAL A 117 -44.26 -19.70 -15.78
C VAL A 117 -43.76 -18.44 -16.46
N ASP A 118 -44.60 -17.84 -17.32
CA ASP A 118 -44.26 -16.57 -17.97
C ASP A 118 -44.38 -15.41 -16.95
N PRO A 119 -43.32 -14.59 -16.77
CA PRO A 119 -43.37 -13.40 -15.91
C PRO A 119 -44.52 -12.44 -16.25
N SER A 120 -44.95 -12.38 -17.50
CA SER A 120 -46.07 -11.58 -17.98
C SER A 120 -47.40 -12.05 -17.39
N ASP A 121 -47.57 -13.38 -17.23
CA ASP A 121 -48.76 -13.97 -16.63
C ASP A 121 -48.80 -13.70 -15.13
N VAL A 122 -47.65 -13.74 -14.45
CA VAL A 122 -47.56 -13.31 -13.04
C VAL A 122 -47.85 -11.82 -12.88
N ARG A 123 -47.25 -10.97 -13.73
CA ARG A 123 -47.37 -9.51 -13.66
C ARG A 123 -48.78 -9.00 -13.94
N LYS A 124 -49.46 -9.61 -14.91
CA LYS A 124 -50.81 -9.23 -15.34
C LYS A 124 -51.90 -10.09 -14.69
N GLN A 125 -51.50 -11.06 -13.85
CA GLN A 125 -52.36 -12.07 -13.23
C GLN A 125 -53.27 -12.76 -14.27
N LYS A 126 -52.65 -13.28 -15.34
CA LYS A 126 -53.30 -13.99 -16.46
C LYS A 126 -53.02 -15.49 -16.39
N GLY A 127 -53.73 -16.27 -17.21
CA GLY A 127 -53.54 -17.71 -17.27
C GLY A 127 -53.88 -18.38 -15.92
N THR A 128 -52.95 -19.15 -15.37
CA THR A 128 -53.15 -19.92 -14.13
C THR A 128 -53.20 -19.04 -12.88
N PHE A 129 -52.72 -17.80 -12.99
CA PHE A 129 -52.82 -16.80 -11.92
C PHE A 129 -54.15 -16.05 -11.93
N ALA A 130 -55.02 -16.22 -12.94
CA ALA A 130 -56.30 -15.50 -12.99
C ALA A 130 -57.37 -16.15 -12.08
N GLN A 131 -57.57 -17.47 -12.22
CA GLN A 131 -58.65 -18.20 -11.55
C GLN A 131 -58.64 -18.06 -10.01
N PRO A 132 -57.50 -18.16 -9.30
CA PRO A 132 -57.50 -17.99 -7.85
C PRO A 132 -58.01 -16.62 -7.40
N PHE A 133 -57.71 -15.57 -8.16
CA PHE A 133 -58.16 -14.21 -7.82
C PHE A 133 -59.66 -14.01 -8.08
N ASP A 134 -60.23 -14.66 -9.10
CA ASP A 134 -61.68 -14.64 -9.33
C ASP A 134 -62.46 -15.27 -8.17
N ASP A 135 -61.86 -16.26 -7.49
CA ASP A 135 -62.42 -16.90 -6.30
C ASP A 135 -62.21 -16.05 -5.03
N TYR A 136 -61.04 -15.43 -4.88
CA TYR A 136 -60.72 -14.59 -3.72
C TYR A 136 -61.47 -13.27 -3.71
N GLU A 137 -61.83 -12.69 -4.86
CA GLU A 137 -62.66 -11.48 -4.92
C GLU A 137 -64.01 -11.66 -4.23
N LYS A 138 -64.51 -12.90 -4.11
CA LYS A 138 -65.76 -13.21 -3.41
C LYS A 138 -65.60 -13.40 -1.90
N GLN A 139 -64.38 -13.67 -1.41
CA GLN A 139 -64.14 -14.10 -0.03
C GLN A 139 -63.22 -13.16 0.77
N PHE A 140 -62.36 -12.39 0.09
CA PHE A 140 -61.28 -11.60 0.70
C PHE A 140 -61.10 -10.25 0.01
N GLU A 141 -62.21 -9.55 -0.25
CA GLU A 141 -62.26 -8.29 -1.02
C GLU A 141 -61.19 -7.27 -0.58
N GLU A 142 -60.94 -7.11 0.72
CA GLU A 142 -59.95 -6.16 1.25
C GLU A 142 -58.48 -6.57 1.02
N LYS A 143 -58.16 -7.87 0.85
CA LYS A 143 -56.78 -8.38 0.69
C LYS A 143 -56.38 -8.62 -0.76
N VAL A 144 -57.35 -8.77 -1.66
CA VAL A 144 -57.08 -9.06 -3.07
C VAL A 144 -56.24 -7.96 -3.72
N GLY A 145 -56.53 -6.69 -3.40
CA GLY A 145 -55.76 -5.55 -3.93
C GLY A 145 -54.28 -5.63 -3.58
N THR A 146 -53.96 -5.89 -2.30
CA THR A 146 -52.58 -5.97 -1.83
C THR A 146 -51.83 -7.17 -2.41
N TRP A 147 -52.50 -8.32 -2.58
CA TRP A 147 -51.92 -9.49 -3.24
C TRP A 147 -51.62 -9.23 -4.73
N ARG A 148 -52.52 -8.55 -5.45
CA ARG A 148 -52.30 -8.17 -6.86
C ARG A 148 -51.10 -7.24 -7.00
N ASP A 149 -51.00 -6.23 -6.13
CA ASP A 149 -49.88 -5.29 -6.12
C ASP A 149 -48.56 -5.99 -5.80
N ALA A 150 -48.56 -6.93 -4.84
CA ALA A 150 -47.38 -7.69 -4.46
C ALA A 150 -46.82 -8.53 -5.63
N LEU A 151 -47.68 -9.30 -6.31
CA LEU A 151 -47.26 -10.09 -7.48
C LEU A 151 -46.79 -9.20 -8.62
N LYS A 152 -47.47 -8.08 -8.86
CA LYS A 152 -47.08 -7.11 -9.89
C LYS A 152 -45.71 -6.50 -9.59
N HIS A 153 -45.40 -6.21 -8.33
CA HIS A 153 -44.11 -5.67 -7.89
C HIS A 153 -42.98 -6.67 -8.10
N VAL A 154 -43.11 -7.88 -7.55
CA VAL A 154 -42.08 -8.93 -7.65
C VAL A 154 -41.84 -9.35 -9.11
N ALA A 155 -42.88 -9.33 -9.95
CA ALA A 155 -42.73 -9.60 -11.38
C ALA A 155 -41.95 -8.51 -12.16
N ASN A 156 -41.71 -7.33 -11.58
CA ASN A 156 -40.92 -6.25 -12.18
C ASN A 156 -39.43 -6.26 -11.78
N ILE A 157 -39.02 -7.09 -10.81
CA ILE A 157 -37.63 -7.18 -10.33
C ILE A 157 -36.74 -7.91 -11.36
N ALA A 158 -35.42 -7.65 -11.34
CA ALA A 158 -34.43 -8.28 -12.22
C ALA A 158 -34.47 -9.82 -12.15
N ARG A 159 -34.24 -10.49 -13.28
CA ARG A 159 -34.87 -11.79 -13.62
C ARG A 159 -33.94 -13.01 -13.51
N TYR A 160 -34.52 -14.15 -13.09
CA TYR A 160 -34.02 -15.50 -13.36
C TYR A 160 -35.16 -16.38 -13.93
N HIS A 161 -35.08 -16.73 -15.22
CA HIS A 161 -36.13 -17.49 -15.93
C HIS A 161 -35.64 -18.90 -16.27
N VAL A 162 -36.37 -19.93 -15.84
CA VAL A 162 -35.92 -21.34 -15.95
C VAL A 162 -36.25 -21.95 -17.32
N ASP A 163 -37.13 -21.34 -18.12
CA ASP A 163 -37.38 -21.82 -19.49
C ASP A 163 -36.27 -21.41 -20.48
N ASP A 164 -35.49 -20.37 -20.18
CA ASP A 164 -34.39 -19.88 -21.01
C ASP A 164 -33.02 -20.48 -20.64
N SER A 165 -32.90 -21.13 -19.47
CA SER A 165 -31.64 -21.69 -18.96
C SER A 165 -31.89 -22.83 -17.98
N PRO A 166 -31.06 -23.90 -17.96
CA PRO A 166 -31.23 -25.01 -17.03
C PRO A 166 -31.29 -24.53 -15.57
N LEU A 167 -32.17 -25.13 -14.76
CA LEU A 167 -32.31 -24.82 -13.34
C LEU A 167 -30.96 -24.82 -12.59
N SER A 168 -30.04 -25.71 -12.96
CA SER A 168 -28.70 -25.79 -12.37
C SER A 168 -27.84 -24.54 -12.57
N GLU A 169 -27.97 -23.83 -13.70
CA GLU A 169 -27.25 -22.57 -13.96
C GLU A 169 -27.87 -21.41 -13.19
N VAL A 170 -29.19 -21.38 -13.11
CA VAL A 170 -29.93 -20.41 -12.30
C VAL A 170 -29.58 -20.56 -10.82
N VAL A 171 -29.59 -21.78 -10.29
CA VAL A 171 -29.20 -22.07 -8.90
C VAL A 171 -27.75 -21.66 -8.65
N LYS A 172 -26.81 -22.01 -9.54
CA LYS A 172 -25.40 -21.59 -9.40
C LYS A 172 -25.27 -20.07 -9.34
N SER A 173 -25.99 -19.35 -10.20
CA SER A 173 -25.97 -17.89 -10.26
C SER A 173 -26.52 -17.25 -8.97
N ILE A 174 -27.63 -17.78 -8.46
CA ILE A 174 -28.26 -17.31 -7.23
C ILE A 174 -27.39 -17.58 -6.01
N VAL A 175 -26.89 -18.81 -5.87
CA VAL A 175 -25.98 -19.18 -4.78
C VAL A 175 -24.72 -18.31 -4.83
N SER A 176 -24.13 -18.08 -6.00
CA SER A 176 -22.99 -17.18 -6.17
C SER A 176 -23.31 -15.74 -5.78
N LEU A 177 -24.48 -15.21 -6.17
CA LEU A 177 -24.90 -13.85 -5.83
C LEU A 177 -25.09 -13.69 -4.31
N ILE A 178 -25.73 -14.66 -3.66
CA ILE A 178 -25.94 -14.65 -2.21
C ILE A 178 -24.61 -14.77 -1.47
N SER A 179 -23.71 -15.66 -1.92
CA SER A 179 -22.36 -15.80 -1.35
C SER A 179 -21.48 -14.55 -1.55
N ARG A 180 -21.65 -13.81 -2.64
CA ARG A 180 -20.91 -12.54 -2.86
C ARG A 180 -21.40 -11.42 -1.97
N ASN A 181 -22.71 -11.35 -1.74
CA ASN A 181 -23.34 -10.30 -0.94
C ASN A 181 -23.38 -10.65 0.56
N SER A 182 -23.07 -11.89 0.95
CA SER A 182 -22.82 -12.23 2.35
C SER A 182 -21.46 -11.63 2.76
N SER A 183 -21.53 -10.48 3.43
CA SER A 183 -20.41 -9.79 4.07
C SER A 183 -19.54 -10.64 5.01
N CYS A 184 -19.95 -11.89 5.31
CA CYS A 184 -19.31 -12.80 6.26
C CYS A 184 -17.91 -13.23 5.79
N THR A 185 -17.76 -13.67 4.53
CA THR A 185 -16.45 -14.15 4.03
C THR A 185 -15.41 -13.03 3.97
N PHE A 186 -15.81 -11.81 3.60
CA PHE A 186 -14.90 -10.67 3.62
C PHE A 186 -14.47 -10.32 5.05
N SER A 187 -15.44 -10.19 5.97
CA SER A 187 -15.19 -9.84 7.38
C SER A 187 -14.31 -10.85 8.10
N GLU A 188 -14.49 -12.16 7.85
CA GLU A 188 -13.65 -13.21 8.43
C GLU A 188 -12.22 -13.20 7.86
N VAL A 189 -12.07 -12.88 6.58
CA VAL A 189 -10.77 -12.88 5.90
C VAL A 189 -9.95 -11.63 6.20
N THR A 190 -10.60 -10.49 6.41
CA THR A 190 -9.97 -9.22 6.75
C THR A 190 -9.91 -8.95 8.26
N GLU A 191 -10.36 -9.88 9.09
CA GLU A 191 -10.29 -9.74 10.54
C GLU A 191 -8.86 -9.42 11.01
N GLY A 192 -8.71 -8.28 11.70
CA GLY A 192 -7.42 -7.78 12.18
C GLY A 192 -6.50 -7.16 11.12
N LEU A 193 -6.94 -7.04 9.87
CA LEU A 193 -6.28 -6.25 8.83
C LEU A 193 -6.81 -4.81 8.83
N VAL A 194 -5.96 -3.85 8.48
CA VAL A 194 -6.27 -2.42 8.56
C VAL A 194 -5.93 -1.75 7.24
N GLY A 195 -6.80 -0.86 6.75
CA GLY A 195 -6.59 -0.07 5.54
C GLY A 195 -6.53 -0.87 4.23
N ILE A 196 -7.01 -2.11 4.23
CA ILE A 196 -6.89 -3.02 3.08
C ILE A 196 -8.08 -2.92 2.11
N ASP A 197 -9.24 -2.44 2.58
CA ASP A 197 -10.50 -2.50 1.84
C ASP A 197 -10.44 -1.76 0.51
N SER A 198 -9.90 -0.53 0.51
CA SER A 198 -9.73 0.26 -0.72
C SER A 198 -8.83 -0.43 -1.74
N GLN A 199 -7.72 -1.02 -1.28
CA GLN A 199 -6.77 -1.70 -2.15
C GLN A 199 -7.33 -3.02 -2.69
N VAL A 200 -8.14 -3.72 -1.90
CA VAL A 200 -8.86 -4.92 -2.34
C VAL A 200 -9.92 -4.57 -3.38
N ALA A 201 -10.65 -3.47 -3.21
CA ALA A 201 -11.62 -3.01 -4.20
C ALA A 201 -10.94 -2.61 -5.52
N GLU A 202 -9.81 -1.88 -5.45
CA GLU A 202 -8.99 -1.52 -6.62
C GLU A 202 -8.46 -2.79 -7.33
N LEU A 203 -7.92 -3.76 -6.58
CA LEU A 203 -7.39 -5.00 -7.14
C LEU A 203 -8.50 -5.92 -7.67
N GLY A 204 -9.65 -6.00 -7.00
CA GLY A 204 -10.83 -6.73 -7.45
C GLY A 204 -11.36 -6.18 -8.78
N SER A 205 -11.36 -4.85 -8.94
CA SER A 205 -11.68 -4.20 -10.22
C SER A 205 -10.67 -4.56 -11.33
N CYS A 206 -9.41 -4.81 -10.97
CA CYS A 206 -8.39 -5.26 -11.93
C CYS A 206 -8.63 -6.70 -12.41
N LEU A 207 -9.23 -7.56 -11.57
CA LEU A 207 -9.60 -8.92 -11.95
C LEU A 207 -10.74 -8.95 -12.98
N ALA A 208 -11.66 -7.98 -12.97
CA ALA A 208 -12.81 -7.90 -13.89
C ALA A 208 -13.55 -9.24 -14.06
N LEU A 209 -13.88 -9.88 -12.94
CA LEU A 209 -14.57 -11.17 -12.93
C LEU A 209 -15.98 -11.02 -13.52
N GLY A 210 -16.36 -11.90 -14.45
CA GLY A 210 -17.67 -11.89 -15.10
C GLY A 210 -17.87 -10.83 -16.19
N LEU A 211 -16.88 -9.98 -16.46
CA LEU A 211 -16.93 -8.99 -17.55
C LEU A 211 -16.19 -9.48 -18.81
N ASP A 212 -15.03 -10.12 -18.62
CA ASP A 212 -14.17 -10.64 -19.68
C ASP A 212 -13.72 -12.07 -19.34
N ASP A 213 -13.87 -13.01 -20.28
CA ASP A 213 -13.34 -14.38 -20.18
C ASP A 213 -11.90 -14.52 -20.73
N ASP A 214 -11.11 -13.45 -20.65
CA ASP A 214 -9.70 -13.43 -21.04
C ASP A 214 -8.80 -14.16 -20.02
N VAL A 215 -7.53 -14.39 -20.40
CA VAL A 215 -6.46 -14.75 -19.45
C VAL A 215 -5.72 -13.48 -19.09
N ARG A 216 -5.66 -13.16 -17.80
CA ARG A 216 -5.07 -11.91 -17.30
C ARG A 216 -4.02 -12.17 -16.25
N PHE A 217 -2.89 -11.51 -16.41
CA PHE A 217 -1.85 -11.43 -15.40
C PHE A 217 -1.94 -10.09 -14.67
N ILE A 218 -1.79 -10.14 -13.36
CA ILE A 218 -1.80 -9.00 -12.46
C ILE A 218 -0.52 -9.03 -11.64
N GLY A 219 0.37 -8.07 -11.88
CA GLY A 219 1.58 -7.88 -11.11
C GLY A 219 1.36 -6.92 -9.95
N ILE A 220 1.57 -7.36 -8.72
CA ILE A 220 1.52 -6.56 -7.50
C ILE A 220 2.97 -6.23 -7.09
N TRP A 221 3.29 -4.93 -7.08
CA TRP A 221 4.64 -4.45 -6.81
C TRP A 221 4.69 -3.41 -5.69
N ALA A 222 5.78 -3.44 -4.91
CA ALA A 222 6.14 -2.49 -3.87
C ALA A 222 7.42 -2.96 -3.15
N MET A 223 8.01 -2.10 -2.33
CA MET A 223 9.09 -2.46 -1.39
C MET A 223 8.69 -3.64 -0.46
N GLY A 224 9.69 -4.37 0.04
CA GLY A 224 9.48 -5.39 1.10
C GLY A 224 8.77 -4.82 2.32
N GLY A 225 7.85 -5.59 2.92
CA GLY A 225 7.11 -5.18 4.13
C GLY A 225 5.85 -4.32 3.91
N MET A 226 5.53 -3.95 2.66
CA MET A 226 4.35 -3.15 2.30
C MET A 226 3.01 -3.89 2.28
N GLY A 227 2.98 -5.20 2.53
CA GLY A 227 1.75 -5.98 2.60
C GLY A 227 1.26 -6.62 1.29
N LYS A 228 2.11 -6.71 0.26
CA LYS A 228 1.79 -7.38 -1.02
C LYS A 228 1.22 -8.80 -0.85
N THR A 229 1.93 -9.64 -0.09
CA THR A 229 1.51 -11.02 0.21
C THR A 229 0.16 -11.06 0.91
N THR A 230 -0.08 -10.13 1.85
CA THR A 230 -1.35 -10.01 2.55
C THR A 230 -2.49 -9.65 1.60
N LEU A 231 -2.28 -8.66 0.72
CA LEU A 231 -3.26 -8.23 -0.28
C LEU A 231 -3.61 -9.36 -1.26
N ALA A 232 -2.60 -10.03 -1.82
CA ALA A 232 -2.80 -11.16 -2.73
C ALA A 232 -3.57 -12.31 -2.06
N ARG A 233 -3.25 -12.61 -0.79
CA ARG A 233 -3.92 -13.66 -0.01
C ARG A 233 -5.40 -13.33 0.27
N VAL A 234 -5.71 -12.08 0.60
CA VAL A 234 -7.11 -11.65 0.84
C VAL A 234 -7.91 -11.81 -0.44
N VAL A 235 -7.42 -11.26 -1.55
CA VAL A 235 -8.08 -11.39 -2.85
C VAL A 235 -8.24 -12.85 -3.25
N TYR A 236 -7.20 -13.67 -3.09
CA TYR A 236 -7.26 -15.10 -3.36
C TYR A 236 -8.42 -15.77 -2.63
N LYS A 237 -8.54 -15.55 -1.32
CA LYS A 237 -9.61 -16.15 -0.52
C LYS A 237 -10.99 -15.67 -0.97
N MET A 238 -11.15 -14.38 -1.26
CA MET A 238 -12.43 -13.81 -1.69
C MET A 238 -12.95 -14.37 -3.01
N VAL A 239 -12.05 -14.61 -3.97
CA VAL A 239 -12.46 -14.92 -5.36
C VAL A 239 -12.21 -16.37 -5.74
N SER A 240 -11.51 -17.15 -4.92
CA SER A 240 -11.13 -18.54 -5.23
C SER A 240 -12.32 -19.44 -5.59
N GLU A 241 -13.49 -19.21 -5.00
CA GLU A 241 -14.68 -20.01 -5.29
C GLU A 241 -15.23 -19.83 -6.71
N GLU A 242 -14.82 -18.78 -7.42
CA GLU A 242 -15.24 -18.51 -8.80
C GLU A 242 -14.45 -19.28 -9.86
N PHE A 243 -13.42 -20.03 -9.45
CA PHE A 243 -12.50 -20.73 -10.33
C PHE A 243 -12.59 -22.24 -10.13
N GLU A 244 -12.30 -22.99 -11.20
CA GLU A 244 -12.34 -24.46 -11.17
C GLU A 244 -11.19 -25.05 -10.35
N ALA A 245 -10.05 -24.37 -10.35
CA ALA A 245 -8.89 -24.73 -9.56
C ALA A 245 -8.13 -23.47 -9.13
N CYS A 246 -7.59 -23.52 -7.92
CA CYS A 246 -6.83 -22.42 -7.33
C CYS A 246 -5.52 -22.94 -6.75
N CYS A 247 -4.45 -22.15 -6.86
CA CYS A 247 -3.18 -22.46 -6.21
C CYS A 247 -2.47 -21.18 -5.77
N ILE A 248 -1.87 -21.22 -4.59
CA ILE A 248 -0.97 -20.18 -4.09
C ILE A 248 0.40 -20.79 -3.76
N ILE A 249 1.45 -20.20 -4.31
CA ILE A 249 2.84 -20.56 -4.04
C ILE A 249 3.48 -19.42 -3.26
N TYR A 250 3.62 -19.62 -1.95
CA TYR A 250 4.30 -18.67 -1.05
C TYR A 250 5.83 -18.73 -1.21
N ASN A 251 6.48 -17.57 -1.09
CA ASN A 251 7.93 -17.39 -1.05
C ASN A 251 8.68 -18.10 -2.19
N VAL A 252 8.32 -17.80 -3.45
CA VAL A 252 8.93 -18.42 -4.64
C VAL A 252 10.44 -18.26 -4.62
N ARG A 253 10.95 -17.04 -4.41
CA ARG A 253 12.38 -16.74 -4.30
C ARG A 253 13.10 -17.68 -3.31
N GLU A 254 12.61 -17.77 -2.08
CA GLU A 254 13.25 -18.55 -1.02
C GLU A 254 13.23 -20.04 -1.36
N LYS A 255 12.09 -20.55 -1.86
CA LYS A 255 11.96 -21.97 -2.22
C LYS A 255 12.80 -22.36 -3.42
N CYS A 256 12.99 -21.46 -4.39
CA CYS A 256 13.89 -21.69 -5.51
C CYS A 256 15.35 -21.85 -5.08
N GLU A 257 15.74 -21.26 -3.94
CA GLU A 257 17.10 -21.37 -3.37
C GLU A 257 17.29 -22.66 -2.54
N THR A 258 16.22 -23.38 -2.19
CA THR A 258 16.27 -24.63 -1.41
C THR A 258 16.54 -25.89 -2.26
N ALA A 259 16.90 -27.00 -1.60
CA ALA A 259 17.12 -28.28 -2.26
C ALA A 259 15.83 -28.77 -2.97
N GLY A 260 15.90 -28.91 -4.30
CA GLY A 260 14.76 -29.24 -5.18
C GLY A 260 14.20 -28.06 -5.97
N GLY A 261 14.53 -26.82 -5.57
CA GLY A 261 14.32 -25.59 -6.32
C GLY A 261 13.00 -25.48 -7.09
N LEU A 262 13.07 -25.01 -8.32
CA LEU A 262 11.93 -24.76 -9.21
C LEU A 262 11.11 -26.03 -9.52
N LEU A 263 11.77 -27.19 -9.64
CA LEU A 263 11.12 -28.47 -9.92
C LEU A 263 10.13 -28.86 -8.81
N SER A 264 10.49 -28.60 -7.55
CA SER A 264 9.61 -28.85 -6.41
C SER A 264 8.34 -28.00 -6.46
N LEU A 265 8.47 -26.74 -6.91
CA LEU A 265 7.35 -25.82 -7.07
C LEU A 265 6.42 -26.25 -8.21
N GLN A 266 6.96 -26.74 -9.33
CA GLN A 266 6.16 -27.26 -10.43
C GLN A 266 5.36 -28.51 -10.00
N LYS A 267 6.01 -29.45 -9.29
CA LYS A 267 5.34 -30.63 -8.72
C LYS A 267 4.22 -30.23 -7.76
N TYR A 268 4.49 -29.27 -6.87
CA TYR A 268 3.50 -28.71 -5.96
C TYR A 268 2.32 -28.11 -6.72
N LEU A 269 2.57 -27.23 -7.69
CA LEU A 269 1.54 -26.57 -8.50
C LEU A 269 0.61 -27.59 -9.17
N VAL A 270 1.19 -28.55 -9.89
CA VAL A 270 0.43 -29.58 -10.59
C VAL A 270 -0.37 -30.45 -9.62
N SER A 271 0.19 -30.78 -8.45
CA SER A 271 -0.49 -31.60 -7.44
C SER A 271 -1.72 -30.89 -6.86
N GLN A 272 -1.63 -29.58 -6.58
CA GLN A 272 -2.72 -28.80 -6.01
C GLN A 272 -3.89 -28.65 -7.00
N ILE A 273 -3.58 -28.45 -8.29
CA ILE A 273 -4.59 -28.29 -9.33
C ILE A 273 -5.23 -29.62 -9.74
N SER A 274 -4.43 -30.68 -9.81
CA SER A 274 -4.91 -31.99 -10.29
C SER A 274 -5.51 -32.83 -9.16
N LYS A 275 -5.18 -32.55 -7.89
CA LYS A 275 -5.49 -33.38 -6.71
C LYS A 275 -4.99 -34.84 -6.84
N GLU A 276 -4.02 -35.07 -7.71
CA GLU A 276 -3.36 -36.36 -7.95
C GLU A 276 -1.97 -36.35 -7.28
N LEU A 277 -1.65 -37.43 -6.54
CA LEU A 277 -0.39 -37.55 -5.79
C LEU A 277 0.78 -38.13 -6.61
N ASN A 278 0.49 -38.86 -7.69
CA ASN A 278 1.51 -39.54 -8.50
C ASN A 278 1.75 -38.78 -9.81
N LEU A 279 2.75 -37.90 -9.81
CA LEU A 279 3.14 -37.12 -10.98
C LEU A 279 4.48 -37.61 -11.52
N ASN A 280 4.49 -38.12 -12.75
CA ASN A 280 5.71 -38.41 -13.50
C ASN A 280 6.32 -37.10 -14.02
N ILE A 281 6.96 -36.34 -13.13
CA ILE A 281 7.73 -35.14 -13.48
C ILE A 281 9.18 -35.42 -13.08
N GLU A 282 10.03 -35.72 -14.06
CA GLU A 282 11.43 -36.08 -13.83
C GLU A 282 12.33 -34.83 -13.84
N ASP A 283 12.03 -33.86 -14.71
CA ASP A 283 12.77 -32.60 -14.83
C ASP A 283 11.88 -31.35 -14.96
N ILE A 284 12.54 -30.17 -15.09
CA ILE A 284 11.88 -28.86 -15.14
C ILE A 284 11.06 -28.66 -16.43
N TYR A 285 11.50 -29.23 -17.55
CA TYR A 285 10.83 -29.12 -18.84
C TYR A 285 9.57 -29.99 -18.89
N ASP A 286 9.65 -31.20 -18.32
CA ASP A 286 8.49 -32.04 -18.06
C ASP A 286 7.47 -31.32 -17.18
N GLY A 287 7.96 -30.62 -16.16
CA GLY A 287 7.13 -29.79 -15.27
C GLY A 287 6.36 -28.73 -16.05
N VAL A 288 7.03 -27.97 -16.93
CA VAL A 288 6.39 -26.99 -17.81
C VAL A 288 5.34 -27.62 -18.71
N HIS A 289 5.70 -28.73 -19.37
CA HIS A 289 4.79 -29.41 -20.27
C HIS A 289 3.53 -29.89 -19.53
N MET A 290 3.70 -30.44 -18.32
CA MET A 290 2.61 -30.91 -17.49
C MET A 290 1.71 -29.75 -17.03
N ILE A 291 2.29 -28.64 -16.59
CA ILE A 291 1.56 -27.41 -16.21
C ILE A 291 0.70 -26.96 -17.39
N LYS A 292 1.30 -26.78 -18.58
CA LYS A 292 0.59 -26.33 -19.78
C LYS A 292 -0.57 -27.27 -20.14
N LYS A 293 -0.30 -28.58 -20.16
CA LYS A 293 -1.29 -29.62 -20.51
C LYS A 293 -2.49 -29.63 -19.56
N ARG A 294 -2.26 -29.42 -18.26
CA ARG A 294 -3.31 -29.48 -17.23
C ARG A 294 -4.08 -28.17 -17.09
N LEU A 295 -3.47 -27.04 -17.43
CA LEU A 295 -4.03 -25.69 -17.22
C LEU A 295 -4.70 -25.08 -18.45
N SER A 296 -4.38 -25.52 -19.66
CA SER A 296 -4.83 -24.89 -20.92
C SER A 296 -6.35 -24.84 -21.13
N HIS A 297 -7.11 -25.67 -20.41
CA HIS A 297 -8.56 -25.80 -20.58
C HIS A 297 -9.35 -25.54 -19.29
N ARG A 298 -8.69 -25.04 -18.25
CA ARG A 298 -9.34 -24.79 -16.95
C ARG A 298 -9.31 -23.32 -16.61
N ARG A 299 -10.40 -22.85 -16.00
CA ARG A 299 -10.47 -21.50 -15.44
C ARG A 299 -9.78 -21.51 -14.07
N ILE A 300 -8.57 -20.97 -13.98
CA ILE A 300 -7.77 -21.05 -12.76
C ILE A 300 -7.46 -19.69 -12.11
N LEU A 301 -7.23 -19.73 -10.81
CA LEU A 301 -6.63 -18.64 -10.04
C LEU A 301 -5.25 -19.08 -9.51
N LEU A 302 -4.18 -18.46 -10.01
CA LEU A 302 -2.83 -18.75 -9.59
C LEU A 302 -2.21 -17.53 -8.90
N VAL A 303 -1.63 -17.72 -7.72
CA VAL A 303 -0.86 -16.68 -7.01
C VAL A 303 0.59 -17.13 -6.84
N LEU A 304 1.53 -16.37 -7.39
CA LEU A 304 2.97 -16.56 -7.23
C LEU A 304 3.50 -15.43 -6.34
N ASP A 305 3.92 -15.75 -5.12
CA ASP A 305 4.30 -14.76 -4.11
C ASP A 305 5.83 -14.65 -3.95
N ASP A 306 6.33 -13.41 -3.88
CA ASP A 306 7.74 -13.02 -3.74
C ASP A 306 8.64 -13.59 -4.84
N VAL A 307 8.27 -13.35 -6.12
CA VAL A 307 9.07 -13.72 -7.29
C VAL A 307 10.21 -12.73 -7.50
N ASN A 308 11.44 -13.20 -7.75
CA ASN A 308 12.61 -12.33 -7.92
C ASN A 308 13.37 -12.50 -9.23
N LYS A 309 13.11 -13.56 -10.02
CA LYS A 309 13.78 -13.79 -11.30
C LYS A 309 12.77 -14.08 -12.41
N LEU A 310 13.03 -13.54 -13.61
CA LEU A 310 12.18 -13.78 -14.79
C LEU A 310 12.07 -15.27 -15.12
N VAL A 311 13.17 -16.00 -14.99
CA VAL A 311 13.26 -17.45 -15.16
C VAL A 311 12.19 -18.19 -14.33
N GLU A 312 11.92 -17.75 -13.09
CA GLU A 312 10.90 -18.40 -12.25
C GLU A 312 9.50 -18.28 -12.86
N LEU A 313 9.18 -17.14 -13.47
CA LEU A 313 7.92 -16.93 -14.19
C LEU A 313 7.86 -17.75 -15.47
N GLU A 314 8.94 -17.78 -16.25
CA GLU A 314 9.01 -18.54 -17.50
C GLU A 314 8.69 -20.03 -17.30
N TYR A 315 9.08 -20.60 -16.17
CA TYR A 315 8.90 -22.03 -15.86
C TYR A 315 7.67 -22.35 -15.00
N LEU A 316 7.03 -21.37 -14.36
CA LEU A 316 5.80 -21.56 -13.54
C LEU A 316 4.54 -21.03 -14.21
N ALA A 317 4.63 -19.91 -14.94
CA ALA A 317 3.50 -19.22 -15.55
C ALA A 317 3.94 -18.47 -16.83
N GLY A 318 4.62 -19.16 -17.75
CA GLY A 318 5.40 -18.51 -18.81
C GLY A 318 4.59 -17.72 -19.84
N LYS A 319 3.40 -18.19 -20.24
CA LYS A 319 2.59 -17.55 -21.29
C LYS A 319 1.10 -17.70 -21.04
N ARG A 320 0.30 -16.83 -21.67
CA ARG A 320 -1.17 -16.84 -21.59
C ARG A 320 -1.81 -18.11 -22.14
N ASP A 321 -1.21 -18.71 -23.16
CA ASP A 321 -1.70 -19.95 -23.79
C ASP A 321 -1.55 -21.20 -22.90
N TRP A 322 -0.94 -21.05 -21.73
CA TRP A 322 -0.87 -22.10 -20.72
C TRP A 322 -2.18 -22.23 -19.94
N PHE A 323 -3.06 -21.24 -20.00
CA PHE A 323 -4.22 -21.13 -19.14
C PHE A 323 -5.53 -21.10 -19.94
N GLY A 324 -6.58 -21.70 -19.38
CA GLY A 324 -7.92 -21.64 -19.95
C GLY A 324 -8.54 -20.25 -19.83
N ARG A 325 -9.58 -20.00 -20.65
CA ARG A 325 -10.34 -18.74 -20.62
C ARG A 325 -10.88 -18.43 -19.23
N GLY A 326 -10.91 -17.14 -18.89
CA GLY A 326 -11.33 -16.63 -17.58
C GLY A 326 -10.29 -16.79 -16.45
N SER A 327 -9.08 -17.29 -16.76
CA SER A 327 -8.03 -17.47 -15.74
C SER A 327 -7.42 -16.15 -15.28
N ARG A 328 -6.98 -16.12 -14.02
CA ARG A 328 -6.31 -14.97 -13.39
C ARG A 328 -5.02 -15.42 -12.72
N ILE A 329 -3.92 -14.76 -13.07
CA ILE A 329 -2.60 -15.04 -12.52
C ILE A 329 -2.14 -13.79 -11.78
N ILE A 330 -1.88 -13.90 -10.48
CA ILE A 330 -1.41 -12.82 -9.62
C ILE A 330 0.04 -13.08 -9.26
N ILE A 331 0.92 -12.11 -9.50
CA ILE A 331 2.35 -12.20 -9.20
C ILE A 331 2.67 -11.12 -8.19
N THR A 332 3.27 -11.45 -7.04
CA THR A 332 3.81 -10.43 -6.14
C THR A 332 5.33 -10.35 -6.31
N THR A 333 5.86 -9.14 -6.40
CA THR A 333 7.30 -8.92 -6.51
C THR A 333 7.71 -7.57 -5.92
N ARG A 334 9.01 -7.42 -5.69
CA ARG A 334 9.65 -6.15 -5.30
C ARG A 334 10.32 -5.46 -6.47
N ASP A 335 10.36 -6.11 -7.63
CA ASP A 335 11.04 -5.62 -8.82
C ASP A 335 10.01 -5.34 -9.92
N LYS A 336 9.85 -4.07 -10.27
CA LYS A 336 8.89 -3.65 -11.29
C LYS A 336 9.33 -4.12 -12.67
N HIS A 337 10.64 -4.15 -12.93
CA HIS A 337 11.20 -4.53 -14.22
C HIS A 337 10.84 -5.95 -14.61
N LEU A 338 10.83 -6.85 -13.62
CA LEU A 338 10.41 -8.24 -13.79
C LEU A 338 8.98 -8.36 -14.32
N LEU A 339 8.08 -7.47 -13.88
CA LEU A 339 6.72 -7.40 -14.38
C LEU A 339 6.66 -6.79 -15.78
N GLU A 340 7.41 -5.71 -16.04
CA GLU A 340 7.43 -5.05 -17.36
C GLU A 340 8.00 -5.95 -18.46
N GLY A 341 8.97 -6.82 -18.13
CA GLY A 341 9.53 -7.79 -19.06
C GLY A 341 8.63 -9.01 -19.33
N HIS A 342 7.69 -9.32 -18.42
CA HIS A 342 6.82 -10.51 -18.52
C HIS A 342 5.38 -10.19 -18.92
N LEU A 343 4.85 -9.05 -18.45
CA LEU A 343 3.47 -8.66 -18.64
C LEU A 343 3.29 -7.87 -19.93
N GLU A 344 2.30 -8.26 -20.72
CA GLU A 344 1.93 -7.54 -21.93
C GLU A 344 0.80 -6.58 -21.60
N THR A 345 1.14 -5.40 -21.07
CA THR A 345 0.17 -4.38 -20.60
C THR A 345 -0.80 -3.93 -21.69
N HIS A 346 -0.39 -3.96 -22.96
CA HIS A 346 -1.26 -3.72 -24.12
C HIS A 346 -2.36 -4.78 -24.29
N LEU A 347 -2.21 -5.97 -23.73
CA LEU A 347 -3.16 -7.07 -23.77
C LEU A 347 -3.97 -7.19 -22.45
N LYS A 348 -4.28 -6.06 -21.79
CA LYS A 348 -5.07 -5.99 -20.54
C LYS A 348 -4.37 -6.48 -19.26
N ASP A 349 -3.09 -6.83 -19.29
CA ASP A 349 -2.35 -7.10 -18.04
C ASP A 349 -2.19 -5.80 -17.24
N LYS A 350 -2.18 -5.93 -15.91
CA LYS A 350 -2.13 -4.77 -15.00
C LYS A 350 -0.97 -4.89 -14.02
N ILE A 351 -0.28 -3.78 -13.81
CA ILE A 351 0.68 -3.60 -12.72
C ILE A 351 0.01 -2.73 -11.66
N TYR A 352 -0.01 -3.21 -10.43
CA TYR A 352 -0.61 -2.56 -9.27
C TYR A 352 0.47 -2.26 -8.22
N GLU A 353 0.73 -0.98 -7.97
CA GLU A 353 1.62 -0.54 -6.90
C GLU A 353 0.88 -0.53 -5.55
N VAL A 354 1.38 -1.27 -4.56
CA VAL A 354 0.84 -1.24 -3.20
C VAL A 354 1.27 0.05 -2.52
N LYS A 355 0.27 0.85 -2.14
CA LYS A 355 0.47 2.16 -1.51
C LYS A 355 0.71 2.01 0.00
N ALA A 356 1.40 3.00 0.57
CA ALA A 356 1.53 3.12 2.02
C ALA A 356 0.16 3.32 2.68
N LEU A 357 0.03 2.92 3.94
CA LEU A 357 -1.18 3.15 4.71
C LEU A 357 -1.41 4.65 4.88
N LYS A 358 -2.68 5.07 4.76
CA LYS A 358 -3.09 6.42 5.12
C LYS A 358 -2.88 6.65 6.61
N ILE A 359 -2.79 7.90 7.04
CA ILE A 359 -2.48 8.24 8.44
C ILE A 359 -3.49 7.59 9.39
N GLU A 360 -4.78 7.59 9.02
CA GLU A 360 -5.86 7.02 9.83
C GLU A 360 -5.68 5.50 10.00
N ASP A 361 -5.43 4.78 8.90
CA ASP A 361 -5.21 3.33 8.89
C ASP A 361 -3.89 2.95 9.59
N ALA A 362 -2.83 3.75 9.39
CA ALA A 362 -1.55 3.58 10.04
C ALA A 362 -1.67 3.75 11.56
N LEU A 363 -2.46 4.73 12.01
CA LEU A 363 -2.72 4.99 13.43
C LEU A 363 -3.47 3.82 14.06
N HIS A 364 -4.53 3.36 13.39
CA HIS A 364 -5.31 2.22 13.85
C HIS A 364 -4.45 0.95 13.93
N LEU A 365 -3.64 0.65 12.91
CA LEU A 365 -2.71 -0.49 12.94
C LEU A 365 -1.70 -0.36 14.09
N PHE A 366 -1.11 0.82 14.27
CA PHE A 366 -0.13 1.06 15.32
C PHE A 366 -0.75 0.88 16.72
N TYR A 367 -1.93 1.45 16.96
CA TYR A 367 -2.67 1.27 18.22
C TYR A 367 -3.09 -0.16 18.47
N SER A 368 -3.48 -0.91 17.44
CA SER A 368 -3.79 -2.34 17.60
C SER A 368 -2.60 -3.15 18.12
N LYS A 369 -1.36 -2.71 17.85
CA LYS A 369 -0.14 -3.37 18.30
C LYS A 369 0.40 -2.81 19.61
N ALA A 370 0.29 -1.50 19.83
CA ALA A 370 0.76 -0.83 21.04
C ALA A 370 -0.20 -0.99 22.24
N PHE A 371 -1.50 -0.89 22.00
CA PHE A 371 -2.54 -0.86 23.04
C PHE A 371 -3.54 -2.01 22.93
N LYS A 372 -3.42 -2.90 21.93
CA LYS A 372 -4.35 -4.02 21.72
C LYS A 372 -5.82 -3.60 21.63
N ASN A 373 -6.07 -2.42 21.05
CA ASN A 373 -7.39 -1.79 20.92
C ASN A 373 -8.04 -1.34 22.24
N GLU A 374 -7.26 -1.15 23.31
CA GLU A 374 -7.71 -0.45 24.53
C GLU A 374 -7.80 1.07 24.31
N LEU A 375 -8.53 1.77 25.18
CA LEU A 375 -8.67 3.23 25.15
C LEU A 375 -7.29 3.90 25.25
N VAL A 376 -6.95 4.73 24.26
CA VAL A 376 -5.66 5.43 24.19
C VAL A 376 -5.78 6.79 24.88
N PRO A 377 -4.92 7.10 25.87
CA PRO A 377 -4.86 8.43 26.45
C PRO A 377 -4.37 9.48 25.44
N ASP A 378 -4.96 10.68 25.46
CA ASP A 378 -4.63 11.78 24.53
C ASP A 378 -3.14 12.15 24.51
N GLU A 379 -2.44 11.92 25.62
CA GLU A 379 -0.99 12.16 25.78
C GLU A 379 -0.14 11.39 24.77
N TYR A 380 -0.59 10.21 24.31
CA TYR A 380 0.14 9.39 23.33
C TYR A 380 -0.09 9.84 21.88
N LEU A 381 -1.11 10.66 21.60
CA LEU A 381 -1.52 10.98 20.23
C LEU A 381 -0.41 11.70 19.46
N LYS A 382 0.20 12.73 20.08
CA LYS A 382 1.27 13.53 19.45
C LYS A 382 2.50 12.67 19.12
N LEU A 383 2.90 11.81 20.05
CA LEU A 383 4.03 10.90 19.84
C LEU A 383 3.74 9.85 18.78
N SER A 384 2.51 9.32 18.78
CA SER A 384 2.06 8.35 17.78
C SER A 384 2.14 8.94 16.37
N ILE A 385 1.66 10.17 16.16
CA ILE A 385 1.81 10.89 14.89
C ILE A 385 3.30 11.04 14.53
N GLY A 386 4.16 11.32 15.51
CA GLY A 386 5.62 11.35 15.33
C GLY A 386 6.18 10.02 14.79
N PHE A 387 5.84 8.88 15.41
CA PHE A 387 6.26 7.55 14.95
C PHE A 387 5.68 7.20 13.58
N LEU A 388 4.42 7.55 13.32
CA LEU A 388 3.76 7.35 12.03
C LEU A 388 4.47 8.11 10.91
N ASN A 389 4.83 9.37 11.16
CA ASN A 389 5.57 10.20 10.22
C ASN A 389 6.98 9.65 10.00
N TYR A 390 7.60 9.09 11.03
CA TYR A 390 8.92 8.45 10.92
C TYR A 390 8.88 7.22 9.99
N VAL A 391 7.84 6.38 10.08
CA VAL A 391 7.71 5.19 9.22
C VAL A 391 6.89 5.37 7.94
N ALA A 392 6.29 6.54 7.77
CA ALA A 392 5.43 6.95 6.65
C ALA A 392 4.46 5.87 6.14
N GLY A 393 3.69 5.27 7.05
CA GLY A 393 2.65 4.31 6.68
C GLY A 393 3.18 2.93 6.24
N HIS A 394 4.45 2.61 6.48
CA HIS A 394 5.02 1.28 6.20
C HIS A 394 4.47 0.21 7.18
N PRO A 395 3.60 -0.74 6.73
CA PRO A 395 2.82 -1.61 7.62
C PRO A 395 3.66 -2.45 8.58
N LEU A 396 4.69 -3.14 8.08
CA LEU A 396 5.50 -4.03 8.91
C LEU A 396 6.38 -3.25 9.91
N ALA A 397 6.74 -2.00 9.59
CA ALA A 397 7.51 -1.15 10.49
C ALA A 397 6.62 -0.61 11.62
N LEU A 398 5.37 -0.25 11.29
CA LEU A 398 4.35 0.10 12.29
C LEU A 398 4.09 -1.05 13.26
N ILE A 399 4.02 -2.28 12.76
CA ILE A 399 3.83 -3.46 13.61
C ILE A 399 5.01 -3.64 14.57
N VAL A 400 6.25 -3.56 14.06
CA VAL A 400 7.46 -3.69 14.90
C VAL A 400 7.51 -2.61 15.97
N LEU A 401 7.27 -1.35 15.62
CA LEU A 401 7.30 -0.24 16.58
C LEU A 401 6.15 -0.31 17.60
N GLY A 402 4.93 -0.54 17.14
CA GLY A 402 3.77 -0.65 18.02
C GLY A 402 3.92 -1.81 19.01
N SER A 403 4.31 -2.99 18.54
CA SER A 403 4.59 -4.14 19.42
C SER A 403 5.75 -3.89 20.37
N PHE A 404 6.80 -3.18 19.93
CA PHE A 404 7.89 -2.81 20.81
C PHE A 404 7.40 -1.89 21.93
N LEU A 405 6.67 -0.82 21.60
CA LEU A 405 6.23 0.23 22.52
C LEU A 405 5.07 -0.17 23.43
N SER A 406 4.46 -1.33 23.17
CA SER A 406 3.38 -1.89 23.97
C SER A 406 3.71 -1.91 25.47
N LYS A 407 2.77 -1.40 26.29
CA LYS A 407 2.86 -1.32 27.76
C LYS A 407 3.95 -0.41 28.33
N ARG A 408 4.58 0.44 27.52
CA ARG A 408 5.53 1.46 28.00
C ARG A 408 4.83 2.78 28.32
N SER A 409 5.45 3.54 29.22
CA SER A 409 5.01 4.89 29.61
C SER A 409 5.28 5.93 28.52
N VAL A 410 4.59 7.07 28.60
CA VAL A 410 4.80 8.23 27.70
C VAL A 410 6.27 8.67 27.69
N VAL A 411 6.91 8.73 28.85
CA VAL A 411 8.33 9.14 28.98
C VAL A 411 9.26 8.16 28.26
N GLU A 412 8.98 6.86 28.32
CA GLU A 412 9.75 5.85 27.58
C GLU A 412 9.52 5.96 26.07
N TRP A 413 8.33 6.35 25.62
CA TRP A 413 8.04 6.63 24.22
C TRP A 413 8.80 7.85 23.71
N GLU A 414 8.83 8.94 24.47
CA GLU A 414 9.61 10.15 24.14
C GLU A 414 11.10 9.81 24.01
N ASN A 415 11.66 9.13 25.00
CA ASN A 415 13.06 8.71 24.99
C ASN A 415 13.39 7.81 23.79
N GLU A 416 12.53 6.85 23.47
CA GLU A 416 12.74 5.99 22.29
C GLU A 416 12.59 6.80 20.99
N PHE A 417 11.64 7.73 20.91
CA PHE A 417 11.44 8.55 19.72
C PHE A 417 12.66 9.44 19.44
N GLU A 418 13.21 10.10 20.47
CA GLU A 418 14.46 10.86 20.31
C GLU A 418 15.63 9.96 19.90
N LYS A 419 15.73 8.76 20.50
CA LYS A 419 16.75 7.78 20.13
C LYS A 419 16.63 7.33 18.67
N LEU A 420 15.42 7.12 18.16
CA LEU A 420 15.19 6.71 16.77
C LEU A 420 15.65 7.74 15.73
N LYS A 421 15.57 9.03 16.05
CA LYS A 421 16.04 10.11 15.17
C LYS A 421 17.55 10.03 14.95
N GLU A 422 18.29 9.58 15.96
CA GLU A 422 19.74 9.43 15.88
C GLU A 422 20.16 8.03 15.40
N HIS A 423 19.51 7.01 15.94
CA HIS A 423 19.87 5.60 15.82
C HIS A 423 18.64 4.76 15.50
N PRO A 424 18.44 4.39 14.22
CA PRO A 424 17.26 3.61 13.83
C PRO A 424 17.27 2.24 14.53
N LYS A 425 16.09 1.74 14.85
CA LYS A 425 15.96 0.46 15.56
C LYS A 425 16.39 -0.70 14.65
N PRO A 426 17.26 -1.63 15.11
CA PRO A 426 17.71 -2.76 14.30
C PRO A 426 16.58 -3.61 13.71
N ASP A 427 15.48 -3.81 14.45
CA ASP A 427 14.36 -4.61 13.96
C ASP A 427 13.55 -3.90 12.87
N VAL A 428 13.46 -2.55 12.92
CA VAL A 428 12.83 -1.76 11.85
C VAL A 428 13.73 -1.76 10.60
N ILE A 429 15.04 -1.59 10.78
CA ILE A 429 16.02 -1.69 9.70
C ILE A 429 15.96 -3.08 9.04
N ARG A 430 15.91 -4.16 9.82
CA ARG A 430 15.88 -5.54 9.30
C ARG A 430 14.72 -5.78 8.33
N VAL A 431 13.56 -5.19 8.61
CA VAL A 431 12.38 -5.27 7.74
C VAL A 431 12.63 -4.62 6.38
N LEU A 432 13.38 -3.52 6.36
CA LEU A 432 13.70 -2.76 5.15
C LEU A 432 14.89 -3.39 4.38
N ASN A 433 15.86 -3.96 5.12
CA ASN A 433 17.06 -4.58 4.57
C ASN A 433 16.77 -5.69 3.56
N ILE A 434 15.63 -6.38 3.69
CA ILE A 434 15.29 -7.47 2.77
C ILE A 434 15.23 -7.00 1.30
N SER A 435 15.01 -5.71 1.05
CA SER A 435 15.07 -5.15 -0.31
C SER A 435 16.49 -4.73 -0.72
N TYR A 436 17.33 -4.33 0.24
CA TYR A 436 18.74 -4.00 0.04
C TYR A 436 19.62 -5.25 -0.19
N ASP A 437 19.35 -6.34 0.55
CA ASP A 437 20.10 -7.61 0.45
C ASP A 437 19.97 -8.26 -0.94
N GLY A 438 18.93 -7.88 -1.70
CA GLY A 438 18.72 -8.30 -3.08
C GLY A 438 19.48 -7.47 -4.13
N LEU A 439 20.28 -6.48 -3.72
CA LEU A 439 21.10 -5.65 -4.61
C LEU A 439 22.49 -6.26 -4.81
N GLU A 440 23.06 -6.07 -6.00
CA GLU A 440 24.45 -6.43 -6.29
C GLU A 440 25.45 -5.45 -5.65
N GLY A 441 26.72 -5.85 -5.56
CA GLY A 441 27.74 -5.09 -4.83
C GLY A 441 27.93 -3.64 -5.30
N LEU A 442 27.78 -3.34 -6.59
CA LEU A 442 27.87 -1.96 -7.10
C LEU A 442 26.62 -1.14 -6.80
N GLU A 443 25.44 -1.75 -6.91
CA GLU A 443 24.16 -1.12 -6.59
C GLU A 443 24.07 -0.76 -5.10
N GLN A 444 24.55 -1.64 -4.23
CA GLN A 444 24.70 -1.39 -2.80
C GLN A 444 25.58 -0.17 -2.51
N GLU A 445 26.65 0.01 -3.28
CA GLU A 445 27.53 1.17 -3.14
C GLU A 445 26.85 2.46 -3.60
N ILE A 446 26.10 2.44 -4.71
CA ILE A 446 25.29 3.58 -5.15
C ILE A 446 24.23 3.93 -4.11
N PHE A 447 23.54 2.93 -3.55
CA PHE A 447 22.54 3.12 -2.51
C PHE A 447 23.14 3.85 -1.30
N LYS A 448 24.30 3.39 -0.81
CA LYS A 448 25.02 4.04 0.30
C LYS A 448 25.47 5.46 -0.06
N ASP A 449 25.98 5.68 -1.28
CA ASP A 449 26.38 7.01 -1.75
C ASP A 449 25.20 7.99 -1.75
N ILE A 450 24.03 7.55 -2.23
CA ILE A 450 22.81 8.37 -2.23
C ILE A 450 22.34 8.65 -0.80
N ALA A 451 22.19 7.62 0.03
CA ALA A 451 21.71 7.75 1.41
C ALA A 451 22.57 8.71 2.25
N CYS A 452 23.89 8.70 2.02
CA CYS A 452 24.83 9.56 2.72
C CYS A 452 24.87 10.99 2.14
N PHE A 453 24.93 11.15 0.81
CA PHE A 453 25.38 12.41 0.21
C PHE A 453 24.40 13.07 -0.76
N PHE A 454 23.60 12.29 -1.50
CA PHE A 454 22.95 12.77 -2.74
C PHE A 454 21.42 12.86 -2.70
N ILE A 455 20.79 12.72 -1.54
CA ILE A 455 19.35 12.98 -1.41
C ILE A 455 19.09 14.47 -1.68
N HIS A 456 18.05 14.75 -2.46
CA HIS A 456 17.65 16.07 -2.97
C HIS A 456 18.64 16.72 -3.95
N GLU A 457 19.66 15.99 -4.42
CA GLU A 457 20.53 16.48 -5.48
C GLU A 457 19.94 16.13 -6.85
N ARG A 458 20.18 16.97 -7.86
CA ARG A 458 19.71 16.74 -9.24
C ARG A 458 20.32 15.48 -9.84
N LYS A 459 19.51 14.65 -10.49
CA LYS A 459 19.92 13.37 -11.09
C LYS A 459 21.16 13.50 -11.98
N ASP A 460 21.15 14.46 -12.92
CA ASP A 460 22.23 14.61 -13.90
C ASP A 460 23.58 14.89 -13.24
N TYR A 461 23.56 15.63 -12.13
CA TYR A 461 24.75 15.93 -11.35
C TYR A 461 25.25 14.70 -10.59
N VAL A 462 24.35 13.90 -10.03
CA VAL A 462 24.71 12.66 -9.33
C VAL A 462 25.27 11.61 -10.29
N VAL A 463 24.68 11.47 -11.48
CA VAL A 463 25.18 10.59 -12.54
C VAL A 463 26.64 10.91 -12.88
N GLN A 464 26.97 12.18 -13.11
CA GLN A 464 28.36 12.60 -13.39
C GLN A 464 29.33 12.15 -12.28
N ILE A 465 28.95 12.35 -11.01
CA ILE A 465 29.81 11.97 -9.88
C ILE A 465 29.98 10.46 -9.80
N LEU A 466 28.89 9.71 -9.90
CA LEU A 466 28.92 8.25 -9.81
C LEU A 466 29.72 7.62 -10.97
N GLU A 467 29.69 8.20 -12.18
CA GLU A 467 30.57 7.81 -13.28
C GLU A 467 32.05 7.99 -12.93
N ILE A 468 32.42 9.15 -12.37
CA ILE A 468 33.79 9.45 -11.94
C ILE A 468 34.28 8.46 -10.88
N LEU A 469 33.37 8.02 -10.01
CA LEU A 469 33.65 7.02 -8.97
C LEU A 469 33.66 5.58 -9.50
N GLY A 470 33.34 5.36 -10.78
CA GLY A 470 33.31 4.05 -11.42
C GLY A 470 32.13 3.18 -10.98
N ARG A 471 30.97 3.80 -10.74
CA ARG A 471 29.77 3.13 -10.20
C ARG A 471 28.70 2.76 -11.24
N TYR A 472 28.89 3.05 -12.52
CA TYR A 472 27.89 2.75 -13.59
C TYR A 472 26.45 3.20 -13.25
N PRO A 473 26.23 4.50 -13.05
CA PRO A 473 25.00 5.03 -12.47
C PRO A 473 23.72 4.80 -13.28
N ASP A 474 23.78 4.72 -14.61
CA ASP A 474 22.56 4.60 -15.42
C ASP A 474 21.76 3.35 -15.08
N ILE A 475 22.42 2.19 -15.08
CA ILE A 475 21.80 0.91 -14.72
C ILE A 475 21.51 0.88 -13.22
N GLY A 476 22.48 1.27 -12.40
CA GLY A 476 22.33 1.19 -10.94
C GLY A 476 21.20 2.05 -10.38
N LEU A 477 21.02 3.29 -10.86
CA LEU A 477 19.90 4.15 -10.44
C LEU A 477 18.55 3.59 -10.89
N ASN A 478 18.46 3.07 -12.12
CA ASN A 478 17.24 2.45 -12.61
C ASN A 478 16.85 1.25 -11.75
N ILE A 479 17.80 0.37 -11.40
CA ILE A 479 17.55 -0.78 -10.53
C ILE A 479 17.01 -0.34 -9.16
N LEU A 480 17.57 0.71 -8.56
CA LEU A 480 17.06 1.24 -7.29
C LEU A 480 15.63 1.77 -7.41
N ILE A 481 15.27 2.39 -8.54
CA ILE A 481 13.91 2.87 -8.81
C ILE A 481 12.94 1.70 -9.03
N GLU A 482 13.33 0.73 -9.86
CA GLU A 482 12.55 -0.48 -10.16
C GLU A 482 12.30 -1.33 -8.92
N LYS A 483 13.19 -1.26 -7.91
CA LYS A 483 13.04 -1.93 -6.61
C LYS A 483 12.34 -1.07 -5.53
N SER A 484 11.77 0.08 -5.90
CA SER A 484 11.14 1.06 -4.99
C SER A 484 12.08 1.64 -3.91
N LEU A 485 13.40 1.54 -4.07
CA LEU A 485 14.38 2.05 -3.11
C LEU A 485 14.75 3.52 -3.34
N LEU A 486 14.38 4.05 -4.51
CA LEU A 486 14.65 5.42 -4.94
C LEU A 486 13.46 5.92 -5.77
N LYS A 487 13.17 7.22 -5.71
CA LYS A 487 12.29 7.91 -6.65
C LYS A 487 12.99 9.14 -7.21
N ILE A 488 12.57 9.58 -8.38
CA ILE A 488 12.98 10.88 -8.94
C ILE A 488 11.78 11.82 -8.78
N SER A 489 12.01 12.99 -8.19
CA SER A 489 10.97 14.01 -8.05
C SER A 489 10.65 14.67 -9.39
N GLU A 490 9.55 15.42 -9.46
CA GLU A 490 9.19 16.21 -10.65
C GLU A 490 10.29 17.21 -11.05
N ASN A 491 11.12 17.65 -10.08
CA ASN A 491 12.23 18.58 -10.30
C ASN A 491 13.53 17.87 -10.76
N ASN A 492 13.46 16.59 -11.16
CA ASN A 492 14.61 15.76 -11.52
C ASN A 492 15.63 15.61 -10.36
N GLU A 493 15.16 15.57 -9.11
CA GLU A 493 16.01 15.34 -7.93
C GLU A 493 15.84 13.93 -7.39
N LEU A 494 16.93 13.38 -6.84
CA LEU A 494 16.89 12.08 -6.19
C LEU A 494 16.15 12.18 -4.85
N TRP A 495 15.12 11.36 -4.68
CA TRP A 495 14.36 11.27 -3.45
C TRP A 495 14.42 9.85 -2.91
N MET A 496 14.85 9.73 -1.65
CA MET A 496 14.88 8.48 -0.91
C MET A 496 14.06 8.67 0.37
N HIS A 497 13.19 7.70 0.67
CA HIS A 497 12.37 7.75 1.86
C HIS A 497 13.22 7.88 3.13
N ASP A 498 12.75 8.63 4.15
CA ASP A 498 13.49 8.89 5.39
C ASP A 498 14.00 7.58 6.04
N LEU A 499 13.15 6.55 6.12
CA LEU A 499 13.57 5.23 6.62
C LEU A 499 14.66 4.55 5.78
N LEU A 500 14.60 4.67 4.45
CA LEU A 500 15.59 4.08 3.55
C LEU A 500 16.93 4.80 3.67
N ARG A 501 16.90 6.13 3.79
CA ARG A 501 18.07 6.95 4.07
C ARG A 501 18.70 6.53 5.39
N ASP A 502 17.90 6.46 6.44
CA ASP A 502 18.39 6.19 7.78
C ASP A 502 18.92 4.75 7.89
N MET A 503 18.28 3.79 7.19
CA MET A 503 18.81 2.44 6.98
C MET A 503 20.17 2.47 6.26
N GLY A 504 20.29 3.15 5.12
CA GLY A 504 21.56 3.23 4.38
C GLY A 504 22.70 3.83 5.18
N ARG A 505 22.39 4.84 6.00
CA ARG A 505 23.33 5.43 6.96
C ARG A 505 23.71 4.48 8.08
N ASP A 506 22.76 3.71 8.61
CA ASP A 506 23.03 2.70 9.63
C ASP A 506 23.91 1.57 9.10
N ILE A 507 23.69 1.12 7.86
CA ILE A 507 24.56 0.12 7.18
C ILE A 507 26.02 0.60 7.19
N VAL A 508 26.29 1.86 6.87
CA VAL A 508 27.65 2.42 6.93
C VAL A 508 28.17 2.50 8.38
N ARG A 509 27.31 2.86 9.34
CA ARG A 509 27.69 2.87 10.77
C ARG A 509 28.02 1.47 11.30
N GLN A 510 27.39 0.43 10.77
CA GLN A 510 27.68 -0.95 11.15
C GLN A 510 29.05 -1.44 10.67
N GLU A 511 29.66 -0.81 9.65
CA GLU A 511 31.04 -1.12 9.24
C GLU A 511 32.06 -0.88 10.37
N SER A 512 31.79 0.11 11.22
CA SER A 512 32.45 0.30 12.52
C SER A 512 31.65 1.25 13.41
N ARG A 513 31.09 0.74 14.51
CA ARG A 513 30.26 1.54 15.42
C ARG A 513 31.07 2.58 16.17
N ASP A 514 32.19 2.18 16.77
CA ASP A 514 32.97 3.00 17.69
C ASP A 514 34.02 3.89 17.00
N GLU A 515 34.45 3.53 15.78
CA GLU A 515 35.53 4.21 15.08
C GLU A 515 35.09 4.71 13.70
N PRO A 516 34.68 5.99 13.56
CA PRO A 516 34.21 6.54 12.29
C PRO A 516 35.26 6.46 11.17
N GLY A 517 36.57 6.56 11.49
CA GLY A 517 37.65 6.43 10.50
C GLY A 517 37.69 5.08 9.77
N LYS A 518 37.11 4.02 10.37
CA LYS A 518 37.02 2.69 9.77
C LYS A 518 35.79 2.50 8.88
N ARG A 519 34.95 3.51 8.71
CA ARG A 519 33.76 3.49 7.83
C ARG A 519 34.13 3.93 6.41
N SER A 520 33.37 3.45 5.42
CA SER A 520 33.57 3.77 4.00
C SER A 520 33.13 5.18 3.63
N ARG A 521 32.11 5.73 4.31
CA ARG A 521 31.51 7.04 4.04
C ARG A 521 31.39 7.86 5.30
N LEU A 522 31.68 9.16 5.20
CA LEU A 522 31.59 10.11 6.30
C LEU A 522 30.80 11.35 5.88
N TRP A 523 29.67 11.61 6.55
CA TRP A 523 28.78 12.75 6.28
C TRP A 523 28.40 13.53 7.54
N HIS A 524 28.55 12.94 8.73
CA HIS A 524 28.19 13.59 9.99
C HIS A 524 29.36 14.47 10.45
N TYR A 525 29.08 15.74 10.73
CA TYR A 525 30.11 16.73 11.05
C TYR A 525 30.97 16.31 12.26
N GLU A 526 30.34 15.85 13.34
CA GLU A 526 31.07 15.45 14.56
C GLU A 526 31.98 14.25 14.33
N ASP A 527 31.53 13.29 13.51
CA ASP A 527 32.34 12.12 13.16
C ASP A 527 33.55 12.54 12.32
N ILE A 528 33.34 13.44 11.34
CA ILE A 528 34.40 13.98 10.50
C ILE A 528 35.40 14.78 11.35
N ASP A 529 34.92 15.66 12.22
CA ASP A 529 35.75 16.48 13.11
C ASP A 529 36.60 15.60 14.05
N ASN A 530 36.00 14.56 14.63
CA ASN A 530 36.72 13.58 15.45
C ASN A 530 37.80 12.83 14.65
N VAL A 531 37.48 12.41 13.42
CA VAL A 531 38.42 11.71 12.54
C VAL A 531 39.59 12.61 12.14
N LEU A 532 39.33 13.87 11.78
CA LEU A 532 40.35 14.84 11.37
C LEU A 532 41.23 15.32 12.53
N LYS A 533 40.70 15.37 13.76
CA LYS A 533 41.46 15.77 14.96
C LYS A 533 42.35 14.65 15.50
N ASN A 534 41.87 13.42 15.52
CA ASN A 534 42.51 12.32 16.23
C ASN A 534 43.37 11.41 15.34
N ASP A 535 43.53 11.73 14.05
CA ASP A 535 44.40 10.99 13.11
C ASP A 535 44.14 9.46 13.14
N THR A 536 42.85 9.09 13.17
CA THR A 536 42.37 7.71 13.32
C THR A 536 42.68 6.82 12.09
N GLU A 537 42.44 5.51 12.18
CA GLU A 537 42.67 4.55 11.10
C GLU A 537 41.73 4.79 9.90
N THR A 538 42.12 5.70 9.01
CA THR A 538 41.29 6.24 7.92
C THR A 538 41.45 5.52 6.58
N LYS A 539 42.10 4.35 6.58
CA LYS A 539 42.37 3.58 5.35
C LYS A 539 41.09 3.12 4.64
N LYS A 540 39.98 2.95 5.36
CA LYS A 540 38.71 2.48 4.78
C LYS A 540 37.86 3.61 4.17
N VAL A 541 38.12 4.87 4.51
CA VAL A 541 37.34 6.01 4.03
C VAL A 541 37.48 6.17 2.52
N GLN A 542 36.36 6.13 1.80
CA GLN A 542 36.29 6.28 0.36
C GLN A 542 35.63 7.59 -0.08
N ALA A 543 34.69 8.10 0.73
CA ALA A 543 33.94 9.30 0.41
C ALA A 543 33.64 10.15 1.66
N MET A 544 33.76 11.46 1.52
CA MET A 544 33.52 12.42 2.60
C MET A 544 32.78 13.66 2.09
N ASP A 545 31.71 14.06 2.79
CA ASP A 545 30.96 15.31 2.56
C ASP A 545 30.96 16.14 3.85
N ILE A 546 31.73 17.21 3.87
CA ILE A 546 31.90 18.12 5.01
C ILE A 546 30.94 19.28 4.83
N ARG A 547 29.92 19.37 5.69
CA ARG A 547 28.95 20.46 5.70
C ARG A 547 29.13 21.30 6.98
N GLY A 548 29.44 22.58 6.83
CA GLY A 548 29.49 23.52 7.95
C GLY A 548 28.11 23.91 8.47
N ALA A 549 28.07 24.43 9.69
CA ALA A 549 26.85 24.69 10.47
C ALA A 549 25.94 25.82 9.95
N GLU A 550 26.30 26.54 8.88
CA GLU A 550 25.51 27.69 8.40
C GLU A 550 24.22 27.32 7.64
N TYR A 551 23.81 26.05 7.59
CA TYR A 551 22.52 25.66 6.97
C TYR A 551 21.77 24.52 7.70
N THR A 552 22.12 24.20 8.95
CA THR A 552 21.36 23.19 9.73
C THR A 552 20.10 23.75 10.40
N SER A 553 19.87 25.07 10.37
CA SER A 553 18.67 25.71 10.97
C SER A 553 17.49 25.91 10.01
N ILE A 554 17.63 25.65 8.70
CA ILE A 554 16.50 25.77 7.75
C ILE A 554 15.84 24.40 7.49
N TYR A 555 16.60 23.30 7.55
CA TYR A 555 16.02 21.95 7.35
C TYR A 555 15.39 21.33 8.60
N HIS A 556 15.54 21.96 9.78
CA HIS A 556 14.89 21.51 11.01
C HIS A 556 13.62 22.30 11.39
N ILE A 557 13.22 23.33 10.61
CA ILE A 557 12.03 24.15 10.93
C ILE A 557 10.92 24.10 9.85
N GLU A 558 11.17 23.63 8.63
CA GLU A 558 10.08 23.41 7.65
C GLU A 558 9.61 21.95 7.58
N LYS A 559 9.21 21.39 8.72
CA LYS A 559 8.33 20.19 8.78
C LYS A 559 6.98 20.49 9.46
N GLU A 560 6.48 21.72 9.30
CA GLU A 560 5.09 22.11 9.63
C GLU A 560 4.22 22.34 8.38
N ALA A 561 4.76 22.24 7.16
CA ALA A 561 3.99 22.37 5.93
C ALA A 561 3.88 21.02 5.20
N CYS A 562 3.15 20.07 5.78
CA CYS A 562 2.56 19.01 4.98
C CYS A 562 1.38 19.60 4.21
N TRP A 563 1.44 19.42 2.90
CA TRP A 563 0.35 19.52 1.93
C TRP A 563 -1.04 19.25 2.54
N ARG A 564 -1.95 20.22 2.46
CA ARG A 564 -3.39 19.98 2.45
C ARG A 564 -3.91 20.06 1.00
N PRO A 565 -4.70 19.10 0.52
CA PRO A 565 -5.56 19.30 -0.63
C PRO A 565 -6.76 20.17 -0.22
N GLN A 566 -6.95 21.27 -0.95
CA GLN A 566 -8.17 22.09 -1.09
C GLN A 566 -8.97 22.45 0.19
N GLY A 567 -8.92 23.73 0.55
CA GLY A 567 -9.93 24.38 1.38
C GLY A 567 -9.44 25.71 1.95
N LEU A 568 -10.20 26.78 1.67
CA LEU A 568 -10.09 28.16 2.19
C LEU A 568 -9.54 29.24 1.22
N ALA A 569 -10.33 29.60 0.22
CA ALA A 569 -10.74 31.00 0.06
C ALA A 569 -12.13 31.11 0.73
N PRO A 570 -12.38 32.01 1.70
CA PRO A 570 -12.28 33.45 1.50
C PRO A 570 -11.71 34.22 2.72
N LEU A 571 -10.56 34.86 2.54
CA LEU A 571 -10.16 36.06 3.31
C LEU A 571 -9.66 37.13 2.31
N VAL A 572 -10.44 37.33 1.26
CA VAL A 572 -10.42 38.55 0.44
C VAL A 572 -11.61 39.40 0.87
N THR A 573 -11.60 39.86 2.13
CA THR A 573 -12.48 40.93 2.64
C THR A 573 -11.85 41.55 3.86
N LEU A 574 -10.72 42.26 3.67
CA LEU A 574 -10.29 43.37 4.55
C LEU A 574 -9.19 44.23 3.90
N GLN A 575 -9.05 44.21 2.57
CA GLN A 575 -8.22 45.16 1.82
C GLN A 575 -9.00 46.41 1.37
N GLY A 576 -10.30 46.53 1.68
CA GLY A 576 -11.16 47.59 1.15
C GLY A 576 -11.48 48.77 2.06
N TRP A 577 -11.16 48.74 3.37
CA TRP A 577 -11.71 49.72 4.33
C TRP A 577 -10.71 50.46 5.23
N VAL A 578 -9.39 50.25 5.07
CA VAL A 578 -8.37 51.00 5.85
C VAL A 578 -7.53 51.95 4.98
N LEU A 579 -7.69 51.92 3.65
CA LEU A 579 -6.92 52.76 2.72
C LEU A 579 -7.63 54.05 2.28
N SER A 580 -8.75 54.45 2.90
CA SER A 580 -9.45 55.69 2.55
C SER A 580 -9.36 56.81 3.60
N THR A 581 -8.66 56.63 4.72
CA THR A 581 -8.69 57.61 5.84
C THR A 581 -7.34 58.11 6.33
N LEU A 582 -6.22 57.81 5.66
CA LEU A 582 -4.91 58.32 6.07
C LEU A 582 -4.38 59.36 5.09
N SER A 583 -4.04 60.55 5.61
CA SER A 583 -3.45 61.64 4.83
C SER A 583 -2.07 61.25 4.28
N TRP A 584 -1.63 61.92 3.21
CA TRP A 584 -0.33 61.67 2.55
C TRP A 584 0.86 61.77 3.53
N GLN A 585 0.71 62.53 4.62
CA GLN A 585 1.71 62.64 5.69
C GLN A 585 1.79 61.38 6.58
N GLY A 586 0.68 60.65 6.75
CA GLY A 586 0.65 59.37 7.47
C GLY A 586 1.32 58.22 6.72
N LEU A 587 1.21 58.20 5.38
CA LEU A 587 1.91 57.22 4.53
C LEU A 587 3.42 57.48 4.50
N ALA A 588 3.85 58.75 4.52
CA ALA A 588 5.27 59.10 4.61
C ALA A 588 5.89 58.73 5.97
N LEU A 589 5.13 58.85 7.06
CA LEU A 589 5.55 58.39 8.39
C LEU A 589 5.68 56.86 8.46
N LEU A 590 4.81 56.10 7.79
CA LEU A 590 4.92 54.63 7.74
C LEU A 590 6.13 54.15 6.92
N VAL A 591 6.44 54.79 5.79
CA VAL A 591 7.62 54.44 4.98
C VAL A 591 8.92 54.83 5.69
N THR A 592 8.94 55.97 6.37
CA THR A 592 10.11 56.39 7.17
C THR A 592 10.27 55.55 8.43
N LEU A 593 9.18 55.16 9.10
CA LEU A 593 9.21 54.25 10.25
C LEU A 593 9.63 52.83 9.83
N TRP A 594 9.20 52.33 8.66
CA TRP A 594 9.64 51.03 8.15
C TRP A 594 11.11 51.05 7.71
N GLY A 595 11.58 52.16 7.12
CA GLY A 595 12.98 52.40 6.81
C GLY A 595 13.86 52.59 8.06
N TRP A 596 13.31 53.15 9.14
CA TRP A 596 13.98 53.26 10.44
C TRP A 596 14.02 51.92 11.17
N VAL A 597 12.92 51.14 11.15
CA VAL A 597 12.83 49.79 11.71
C VAL A 597 13.73 48.82 10.96
N GLN A 598 13.87 48.92 9.63
CA GLN A 598 14.88 48.17 8.89
C GLN A 598 16.30 48.61 9.26
N ARG A 599 16.56 49.91 9.48
CA ARG A 599 17.90 50.39 9.88
C ARG A 599 18.27 50.02 11.31
N THR A 600 17.34 50.05 12.27
CA THR A 600 17.58 49.66 13.66
C THR A 600 17.59 48.15 13.88
N LEU A 601 16.87 47.36 13.06
CA LEU A 601 16.98 45.88 13.08
C LEU A 601 18.15 45.35 12.22
N SER A 602 18.78 46.19 11.40
CA SER A 602 19.96 45.78 10.60
C SER A 602 21.31 45.93 11.30
N TRP A 603 21.40 46.54 12.49
CA TRP A 603 22.70 46.79 13.14
C TRP A 603 22.60 46.79 14.68
N GLN A 604 22.46 45.60 15.26
CA GLN A 604 23.07 45.13 16.52
C GLN A 604 22.30 43.91 17.03
N GLY A 605 22.96 42.75 17.05
CA GLY A 605 22.48 41.58 17.79
C GLY A 605 22.17 40.35 16.96
N PHE A 606 23.16 39.81 16.24
CA PHE A 606 23.60 38.40 16.32
C PHE A 606 24.75 38.16 15.31
N THR A 607 25.89 38.79 15.54
CA THR A 607 27.18 38.29 15.02
C THR A 607 28.06 37.92 16.21
N SER A 608 27.58 36.95 16.98
CA SER A 608 28.44 36.06 17.76
C SER A 608 28.03 34.63 17.46
N SER A 609 28.02 34.29 16.16
CA SER A 609 28.35 32.93 15.78
C SER A 609 29.84 32.82 16.05
N LYS A 610 30.23 32.08 17.09
CA LYS A 610 31.61 31.61 17.21
C LYS A 610 31.93 31.00 15.84
N LYS A 611 32.87 31.61 15.10
CA LYS A 611 33.53 30.91 13.99
C LYS A 611 33.88 29.51 14.53
N PRO A 612 33.49 28.41 13.88
CA PRO A 612 33.95 27.11 14.30
C PRO A 612 35.49 27.19 14.32
N GLU A 613 36.06 27.14 15.53
CA GLU A 613 37.50 27.18 15.72
C GLU A 613 38.09 25.95 15.02
N GLY A 614 38.80 26.20 13.92
CA GLY A 614 39.73 25.31 13.21
C GLY A 614 39.40 23.81 13.19
N LEU A 615 38.58 23.38 12.22
CA LEU A 615 38.30 21.96 11.95
C LEU A 615 39.58 21.15 11.61
N LEU A 616 40.59 21.79 11.02
CA LEU A 616 41.89 21.19 10.74
C LEU A 616 42.97 21.83 11.62
N ARG A 617 43.45 21.08 12.62
CA ARG A 617 44.76 21.36 13.26
C ARG A 617 45.93 20.81 12.45
N ASN A 618 45.69 19.77 11.65
CA ASN A 618 46.68 19.13 10.80
C ASN A 618 46.28 19.27 9.31
N PRO A 619 46.90 20.19 8.55
CA PRO A 619 46.56 20.41 7.14
C PRO A 619 46.85 19.23 6.21
N ASN A 620 47.54 18.20 6.71
CA ASN A 620 47.86 16.95 6.00
C ASN A 620 46.93 15.77 6.38
N ALA A 621 45.86 16.00 7.13
CA ALA A 621 44.96 14.93 7.59
C ALA A 621 44.41 14.06 6.45
N PHE A 622 44.12 14.65 5.29
CA PHE A 622 43.58 13.92 4.13
C PHE A 622 44.60 12.99 3.44
N LEU A 623 45.92 13.23 3.59
CA LEU A 623 46.94 12.34 3.02
C LEU A 623 46.91 10.94 3.63
N LYS A 624 46.41 10.81 4.87
CA LYS A 624 46.31 9.53 5.58
C LYS A 624 45.12 8.68 5.12
N MET A 625 44.32 9.19 4.17
CA MET A 625 43.15 8.52 3.61
C MET A 625 43.46 8.04 2.17
N PRO A 626 44.28 6.98 1.99
CA PRO A 626 44.78 6.56 0.67
C PRO A 626 43.69 6.01 -0.27
N ASN A 627 42.46 5.82 0.22
CA ASN A 627 41.32 5.32 -0.55
C ASN A 627 40.24 6.38 -0.78
N LEU A 628 40.44 7.62 -0.31
CA LEU A 628 39.48 8.71 -0.50
C LEU A 628 39.40 9.09 -1.98
N LYS A 629 38.23 8.89 -2.60
CA LYS A 629 37.94 9.15 -4.01
C LYS A 629 37.01 10.35 -4.20
N PHE A 630 36.12 10.60 -3.25
CA PHE A 630 35.17 11.70 -3.25
C PHE A 630 35.36 12.60 -2.02
N LEU A 631 35.55 13.90 -2.26
CA LEU A 631 35.58 14.91 -1.20
C LEU A 631 34.74 16.11 -1.61
N ARG A 632 33.73 16.44 -0.81
CA ARG A 632 32.92 17.65 -0.94
C ARG A 632 33.00 18.48 0.34
N ILE A 633 33.20 19.78 0.22
CA ILE A 633 33.28 20.73 1.33
C ILE A 633 32.34 21.90 1.07
N ARG A 634 31.41 22.14 1.99
CA ARG A 634 30.37 23.19 1.89
C ARG A 634 30.29 23.99 3.17
N ASN A 635 30.13 25.31 3.05
CA ASN A 635 29.84 26.22 4.16
C ASN A 635 30.87 26.17 5.31
N ILE A 636 32.13 25.82 5.02
CA ILE A 636 33.21 25.82 6.00
C ILE A 636 34.55 26.16 5.35
N SER A 637 35.37 26.95 6.06
CA SER A 637 36.70 27.35 5.61
C SER A 637 37.79 26.49 6.28
N LEU A 638 38.53 25.76 5.46
CA LEU A 638 39.54 24.77 5.78
C LEU A 638 40.78 25.11 4.97
N GLN A 639 41.94 25.19 5.65
CA GLN A 639 43.21 25.25 4.95
C GLN A 639 43.62 23.83 4.54
N LEU A 640 43.88 23.67 3.25
CA LEU A 640 44.27 22.41 2.63
C LEU A 640 45.64 22.58 2.01
N ASP A 641 46.64 21.88 2.54
CA ASP A 641 48.00 21.91 1.99
C ASP A 641 48.19 20.81 0.94
N THR A 642 47.61 19.63 1.18
CA THR A 642 47.79 18.46 0.31
C THR A 642 46.52 17.60 0.22
N LEU A 643 46.28 17.03 -0.96
CA LEU A 643 45.17 16.12 -1.25
C LEU A 643 45.68 14.70 -1.56
N PRO A 644 44.92 13.64 -1.23
CA PRO A 644 45.36 12.27 -1.48
C PRO A 644 45.37 11.94 -2.97
N ASN A 645 46.36 11.14 -3.41
CA ASN A 645 46.53 10.73 -4.81
C ASN A 645 45.36 9.88 -5.36
N SER A 646 44.59 9.26 -4.48
CA SER A 646 43.39 8.47 -4.82
C SER A 646 42.18 9.33 -5.21
N LEU A 647 42.19 10.64 -4.92
CA LEU A 647 41.05 11.51 -5.13
C LEU A 647 40.68 11.58 -6.62
N ARG A 648 39.38 11.52 -6.92
CA ARG A 648 38.82 11.55 -8.28
C ARG A 648 37.87 12.73 -8.47
N TYR A 649 37.08 13.04 -7.46
CA TYR A 649 36.18 14.18 -7.44
C TYR A 649 36.49 15.07 -6.23
N PHE A 650 36.66 16.38 -6.49
CA PHE A 650 36.84 17.37 -5.44
C PHE A 650 35.94 18.57 -5.64
N GLU A 651 35.15 18.89 -4.62
CA GLU A 651 34.30 20.07 -4.58
C GLU A 651 34.53 20.87 -3.32
N TYR A 652 34.77 22.18 -3.48
CA TYR A 652 34.92 23.10 -2.37
C TYR A 652 34.19 24.41 -2.67
N ASN A 653 33.05 24.61 -2.01
CA ASN A 653 32.32 25.87 -2.05
C ASN A 653 32.91 26.90 -1.08
N ASP A 654 33.09 28.13 -1.56
CA ASP A 654 33.68 29.26 -0.80
C ASP A 654 35.16 29.03 -0.46
N TYR A 655 35.90 28.43 -1.39
CA TYR A 655 37.33 28.14 -1.22
C TYR A 655 38.12 29.40 -0.81
N PRO A 656 38.80 29.37 0.35
CA PRO A 656 39.28 30.59 1.02
C PRO A 656 40.59 31.14 0.45
N SER A 657 41.40 30.31 -0.21
CA SER A 657 42.75 30.69 -0.64
C SER A 657 42.77 31.26 -2.05
N LYS A 658 43.71 32.19 -2.29
CA LYS A 658 43.94 32.83 -3.59
C LYS A 658 44.63 31.92 -4.61
N SER A 659 45.29 30.88 -4.13
CA SER A 659 45.96 29.84 -4.91
C SER A 659 45.50 28.46 -4.43
N LEU A 660 45.51 27.49 -5.33
CA LEU A 660 45.12 26.12 -5.03
C LEU A 660 46.36 25.22 -4.72
N PRO A 661 46.21 24.15 -3.91
CA PRO A 661 47.28 23.21 -3.55
C PRO A 661 47.54 22.16 -4.65
N PRO A 662 48.74 21.56 -4.73
CA PRO A 662 49.07 20.56 -5.76
C PRO A 662 47.97 19.49 -5.93
N LEU A 663 47.39 19.43 -7.14
CA LEU A 663 46.31 18.49 -7.42
C LEU A 663 46.84 17.07 -7.66
N PRO A 664 46.10 16.04 -7.22
CA PRO A 664 46.48 14.67 -7.48
C PRO A 664 46.33 14.34 -8.97
N ALA A 665 47.29 13.59 -9.52
CA ALA A 665 47.35 13.30 -10.97
C ALA A 665 46.12 12.52 -11.50
N GLY A 666 45.42 11.78 -10.63
CA GLY A 666 44.22 11.04 -10.96
C GLY A 666 42.91 11.81 -10.80
N LEU A 667 42.95 13.10 -10.43
CA LEU A 667 41.74 13.91 -10.30
C LEU A 667 41.04 14.05 -11.65
N VAL A 668 39.75 13.74 -11.68
CA VAL A 668 38.93 13.79 -12.90
C VAL A 668 38.16 15.11 -12.97
N GLU A 669 37.62 15.56 -11.84
CA GLU A 669 36.78 16.76 -11.75
C GLU A 669 37.07 17.61 -10.51
N LEU A 670 37.11 18.92 -10.73
CA LEU A 670 37.29 19.95 -9.71
C LEU A 670 36.17 21.00 -9.76
N ARG A 671 35.44 21.19 -8.66
CA ARG A 671 34.41 22.25 -8.52
C ARG A 671 34.74 23.21 -7.38
N LEU A 672 34.76 24.49 -7.68
CA LEU A 672 35.18 25.56 -6.77
C LEU A 672 34.21 26.75 -6.88
N LEU A 673 33.00 26.55 -6.38
CA LEU A 673 31.96 27.58 -6.43
C LEU A 673 32.27 28.71 -5.46
N ARG A 674 32.08 29.97 -5.87
CA ARG A 674 32.31 31.18 -5.05
C ARG A 674 33.73 31.26 -4.45
N SER A 675 34.73 30.72 -5.14
CA SER A 675 36.12 30.72 -4.69
C SER A 675 36.77 32.10 -4.77
N LYS A 676 37.74 32.37 -3.89
CA LYS A 676 38.58 33.59 -3.92
C LYS A 676 39.87 33.43 -4.73
N ILE A 677 39.90 32.48 -5.67
CA ILE A 677 41.11 32.15 -6.42
C ILE A 677 41.44 33.28 -7.39
N GLU A 678 42.67 33.76 -7.29
CA GLU A 678 43.24 34.78 -8.17
C GLU A 678 44.28 34.16 -9.12
N LEU A 679 44.88 33.02 -8.75
CA LEU A 679 45.96 32.38 -9.50
C LEU A 679 45.72 30.87 -9.68
N LEU A 680 45.57 30.45 -10.94
CA LEU A 680 45.70 29.05 -11.34
C LEU A 680 47.19 28.75 -11.58
N TRP A 681 47.73 27.77 -10.86
CA TRP A 681 49.14 27.33 -10.69
C TRP A 681 50.14 27.45 -11.85
N GLY A 682 51.40 27.70 -11.46
CA GLY A 682 52.59 27.72 -12.31
C GLY A 682 53.17 26.34 -12.64
N GLY A 683 52.96 25.88 -13.89
CA GLY A 683 53.93 25.02 -14.59
C GLY A 683 53.63 23.52 -14.75
N MET A 684 52.51 22.96 -14.28
CA MET A 684 52.20 21.52 -14.44
C MET A 684 51.16 21.20 -15.54
N LYS A 685 51.39 20.10 -16.27
CA LYS A 685 50.45 19.47 -17.21
C LYS A 685 49.58 18.42 -16.50
N VAL A 686 48.30 18.71 -16.26
CA VAL A 686 47.34 17.69 -15.78
C VAL A 686 46.86 16.86 -16.98
N ARG A 687 47.15 15.55 -16.99
CA ARG A 687 46.89 14.67 -18.16
C ARG A 687 45.47 14.08 -18.23
N LEU A 688 44.71 14.11 -17.12
CA LEU A 688 43.44 13.37 -16.98
C LEU A 688 42.23 14.22 -16.55
N LEU A 689 42.40 15.54 -16.43
CA LEU A 689 41.35 16.45 -15.97
C LEU A 689 40.31 16.68 -17.06
N LYS A 690 39.06 16.32 -16.82
CA LYS A 690 37.96 16.49 -17.77
C LYS A 690 37.15 17.78 -17.53
N SER A 691 37.09 18.27 -16.29
CA SER A 691 36.29 19.46 -15.93
C SER A 691 36.87 20.25 -14.74
N ILE A 692 36.78 21.58 -14.81
CA ILE A 692 37.01 22.56 -13.72
C ILE A 692 35.81 23.52 -13.74
N PHE A 693 35.12 23.76 -12.63
CA PHE A 693 34.13 24.86 -12.56
C PHE A 693 34.35 25.81 -11.39
N ILE A 694 34.68 27.06 -11.73
CA ILE A 694 34.90 28.21 -10.84
C ILE A 694 33.85 29.28 -11.19
N GLN A 695 33.09 29.80 -10.23
CA GLN A 695 32.15 30.91 -10.49
C GLN A 695 32.36 32.03 -9.47
N ILE A 696 32.84 33.18 -9.97
CA ILE A 696 33.23 34.39 -9.23
C ILE A 696 32.00 35.29 -9.11
N CYS A 697 31.62 35.65 -7.88
CA CYS A 697 30.70 36.75 -7.60
C CYS A 697 31.52 37.97 -7.14
N PHE A 698 31.24 39.14 -7.74
CA PHE A 698 31.80 40.43 -7.32
C PHE A 698 31.24 40.88 -5.96
#